data_AF-A0A8J6HSQ6-F1
#
_entry.id   AF-A0A8J6HSQ6-F1
#
_cell.length_a   1.000
_cell.length_b   1.000
_cell.length_c   1.000
_cell.angle_alpha   90.00
_cell.angle_beta   90.00
_cell.angle_gamma   90.00
#
_symmetry.space_group_name_H-M   'P 1'
#
loop_
_entity.id
_entity.type
_entity.pdbx_description
1 polymer ?
#
loop_
_entity_poly.entity_id
_entity_poly.type
_entity_poly.pdbx_seq_one_letter_code
_entity_poly.pdbx_strand_id
1 'polypeptide(L)'
;MAPTVYMVHPSPPVRAVLMTAKAIGLELDLKEINLVDGDHLKPEFLKINPQHTVPTLVEENGQVLWDSHAIMTYLVSKYGDKESLYPKDFFKRAVVDQRLHFESGLVFPRVLKIVGPIVRAGKKTIDQEDIDAAHGIYAFLETFLDGKKWIAGSHVTVADYSLISSISTLNVLVNIDEEKFPRVAAWVRKVEGLGEYAANKKGLDIFKEMIRIKINMAPLLLITQYSQPVRATLMTIRALGICVELKEVNLIEGEQLLSDFIKINPQHSVPTLVQDDGFVLWDSHAIMAYLVDKYGNNDSLYPRDLRKRAIINQRLHFDNGVLFPINALGPVIYGGERSVPLEKIQRVEEAYGFVEKFLQGQDWIAGDAVTIADFSIISSITTLDLVVPIDPERFPNVAAWIGRAERLPYYDQEANLIKSLPLSTPTYQLSATPSIIKMAPTLYMIRYSQPVRATLMTIRAIDLDVELKEVNLIEKKQLSSDYTKLNPQHTVPTLVEEDGFTLWDSHAIMAYLVEKYGKDDSLYPKDLRKRAIINQRLHFENGILFPYTMAIIRPIIYEGEKTVPRDKADKVREAYSFLEKFLEGKNWVAGDAVSIADFSIISSITTMDVVVPVDTKTCPNVVSWIKRMEKLPYYDENKKGLDQIRQIIEEKLK
;
A
#
# COMPACT_ATOMS: atom_id res chain seq x y z
N MET A 1 13.96 49.95 24.00
CA MET A 1 13.34 49.31 22.82
C MET A 1 13.73 47.84 22.83
N ALA A 2 12.85 46.93 22.40
CA ALA A 2 13.21 45.52 22.35
C ALA A 2 14.42 45.30 21.40
N PRO A 3 15.41 44.46 21.76
CA PRO A 3 16.48 44.11 20.84
C PRO A 3 15.94 43.48 19.55
N THR A 4 16.49 43.88 18.40
CA THR A 4 16.05 43.38 17.09
C THR A 4 16.74 42.06 16.75
N VAL A 5 15.99 41.03 16.36
CA VAL A 5 16.55 39.79 15.80
C VAL A 5 16.14 39.64 14.34
N TYR A 6 17.14 39.65 13.46
CA TYR A 6 17.01 39.26 12.06
C TYR A 6 16.91 37.73 11.98
N MET A 7 15.85 37.24 11.35
CA MET A 7 15.39 35.86 11.54
C MET A 7 14.61 35.31 10.33
N VAL A 8 14.33 34.00 10.37
CA VAL A 8 13.39 33.28 9.49
C VAL A 8 12.73 32.19 10.31
N HIS A 9 11.39 32.17 10.38
CA HIS A 9 10.65 31.33 11.33
C HIS A 9 10.97 29.82 11.27
N PRO A 10 11.08 29.15 10.10
CA PRO A 10 11.49 27.75 10.01
C PRO A 10 12.85 27.38 10.62
N SER A 11 13.80 28.32 10.72
CA SER A 11 15.20 28.03 11.07
C SER A 11 15.34 27.46 12.49
N PRO A 12 15.99 26.28 12.69
CA PRO A 12 16.18 25.71 14.04
C PRO A 12 17.00 26.62 14.98
N PRO A 13 18.14 27.22 14.56
CA PRO A 13 18.85 28.25 15.33
C PRO A 13 17.97 29.44 15.77
N VAL A 14 17.06 29.90 14.90
CA VAL A 14 16.11 30.98 15.22
C VAL A 14 15.12 30.52 16.28
N ARG A 15 14.51 29.33 16.11
CA ARG A 15 13.55 28.79 17.09
C ARG A 15 14.16 28.58 18.47
N ALA A 16 15.44 28.23 18.55
CA ALA A 16 16.17 28.11 19.82
C ALA A 16 16.34 29.47 20.53
N VAL A 17 16.68 30.53 19.79
CA VAL A 17 16.69 31.91 20.32
C VAL A 17 15.29 32.36 20.76
N LEU A 18 14.25 32.12 19.97
CA LEU A 18 12.88 32.54 20.28
C LEU A 18 12.29 31.79 21.49
N MET A 19 12.58 30.49 21.65
CA MET A 19 12.27 29.76 22.89
C MET A 19 13.00 30.37 24.09
N THR A 20 14.29 30.67 23.95
CA THR A 20 15.12 31.21 25.04
C THR A 20 14.59 32.58 25.50
N ALA A 21 14.29 33.49 24.58
CA ALA A 21 13.72 34.79 24.88
C ALA A 21 12.34 34.67 25.57
N LYS A 22 11.46 33.80 25.04
CA LYS A 22 10.15 33.55 25.67
C LYS A 22 10.28 32.89 27.05
N ALA A 23 11.27 32.04 27.27
CA ALA A 23 11.53 31.41 28.57
C ALA A 23 11.99 32.39 29.65
N ILE A 24 12.65 33.49 29.28
CA ILE A 24 13.02 34.60 30.21
C ILE A 24 12.02 35.77 30.19
N GLY A 25 10.93 35.68 29.41
CA GLY A 25 9.93 36.75 29.31
C GLY A 25 10.39 37.99 28.54
N LEU A 26 11.46 37.88 27.74
CA LEU A 26 12.00 38.98 26.93
C LEU A 26 11.24 39.11 25.61
N GLU A 27 10.67 40.30 25.39
CA GLU A 27 10.17 40.69 24.07
C GLU A 27 11.35 41.05 23.13
N LEU A 28 11.21 40.70 21.86
CA LEU A 28 12.18 40.96 20.79
C LEU A 28 11.47 41.62 19.61
N ASP A 29 12.12 42.60 18.98
CA ASP A 29 11.71 43.09 17.67
C ASP A 29 12.16 42.06 16.61
N LEU A 30 11.26 41.64 15.72
CA LEU A 30 11.53 40.52 14.79
C LEU A 30 11.54 40.98 13.34
N LYS A 31 12.72 40.97 12.72
CA LYS A 31 12.90 41.21 11.28
C LYS A 31 12.99 39.89 10.52
N GLU A 32 11.90 39.49 9.88
CA GLU A 32 11.95 38.41 8.89
C GLU A 32 12.72 38.89 7.65
N ILE A 33 13.61 38.05 7.11
CA ILE A 33 14.35 38.32 5.85
C ILE A 33 14.16 37.18 4.86
N ASN A 34 14.07 37.45 3.57
CA ASN A 34 13.91 36.41 2.57
C ASN A 34 15.26 35.78 2.19
N LEU A 35 15.53 34.60 2.74
CA LEU A 35 16.71 33.79 2.39
C LEU A 35 16.65 33.23 0.96
N VAL A 36 15.47 33.13 0.33
CA VAL A 36 15.32 32.68 -1.06
C VAL A 36 15.72 33.79 -2.03
N ASP A 37 15.30 35.04 -1.77
CA ASP A 37 15.66 36.22 -2.57
C ASP A 37 17.07 36.76 -2.24
N GLY A 38 17.84 36.02 -1.44
CA GLY A 38 19.22 36.35 -1.12
C GLY A 38 19.40 37.56 -0.19
N ASP A 39 18.42 37.94 0.64
CA ASP A 39 18.53 39.13 1.51
C ASP A 39 19.79 39.11 2.40
N HIS A 40 20.10 37.95 2.95
CA HIS A 40 21.31 37.68 3.74
C HIS A 40 22.64 37.90 3.00
N LEU A 41 22.62 37.98 1.67
CA LEU A 41 23.79 38.24 0.81
C LEU A 41 23.86 39.70 0.33
N LYS A 42 22.86 40.54 0.65
CA LYS A 42 22.84 41.95 0.24
C LYS A 42 23.81 42.78 1.09
N PRO A 43 24.47 43.81 0.52
CA PRO A 43 25.47 44.62 1.25
C PRO A 43 24.97 45.23 2.56
N GLU A 44 23.66 45.47 2.68
CA GLU A 44 22.99 46.01 3.85
C GLU A 44 23.00 45.01 5.02
N PHE A 45 22.80 43.72 4.74
CA PHE A 45 22.85 42.66 5.75
C PHE A 45 24.30 42.26 6.06
N LEU A 46 25.18 42.18 5.05
CA LEU A 46 26.59 41.83 5.21
C LEU A 46 27.37 42.83 6.09
N LYS A 47 26.94 44.10 6.16
CA LYS A 47 27.45 45.11 7.11
C LYS A 47 27.06 44.83 8.56
N ILE A 48 26.01 44.07 8.80
CA ILE A 48 25.50 43.69 10.13
C ILE A 48 26.12 42.34 10.52
N ASN A 49 25.98 41.32 9.67
CA ASN A 49 26.59 40.00 9.86
C ASN A 49 27.34 39.57 8.58
N PRO A 50 28.70 39.61 8.56
CA PRO A 50 29.49 39.15 7.41
C PRO A 50 29.43 37.63 7.18
N GLN A 51 29.03 36.86 8.21
CA GLN A 51 28.75 35.43 8.14
C GLN A 51 27.35 35.13 7.57
N HIS A 52 26.62 36.14 7.06
CA HIS A 52 25.39 36.00 6.25
C HIS A 52 24.34 35.00 6.81
N THR A 53 24.19 34.97 8.13
CA THR A 53 23.44 33.92 8.87
C THR A 53 22.32 34.50 9.73
N VAL A 54 21.31 33.68 10.01
CA VAL A 54 20.26 33.96 11.00
C VAL A 54 20.24 32.86 12.06
N PRO A 55 20.01 33.18 13.34
CA PRO A 55 19.67 34.50 13.90
C PRO A 55 20.85 35.48 13.94
N THR A 56 20.55 36.78 13.82
CA THR A 56 21.46 37.88 14.14
C THR A 56 20.74 38.89 15.03
N LEU A 57 21.25 39.11 16.25
CA LEU A 57 20.79 40.08 17.23
C LEU A 57 21.44 41.45 17.01
N VAL A 58 20.65 42.51 17.11
CA VAL A 58 21.10 43.92 17.16
C VAL A 58 20.52 44.58 18.41
N GLU A 59 21.40 45.15 19.21
CA GLU A 59 21.10 45.81 20.47
C GLU A 59 20.70 47.28 20.32
N GLU A 60 20.06 47.84 21.35
CA GLU A 60 19.66 49.27 21.37
C GLU A 60 20.84 50.24 21.16
N ASN A 61 22.03 49.84 21.60
CA ASN A 61 23.27 50.61 21.47
C ASN A 61 24.01 50.34 20.15
N GLY A 62 23.42 49.58 19.22
CA GLY A 62 24.02 49.22 17.94
C GLY A 62 25.06 48.10 17.99
N GLN A 63 25.27 47.44 19.13
CA GLN A 63 26.07 46.21 19.17
C GLN A 63 25.36 45.09 18.41
N VAL A 64 26.14 44.27 17.70
CA VAL A 64 25.62 43.15 16.90
C VAL A 64 26.22 41.84 17.41
N LEU A 65 25.40 40.78 17.47
CA LEU A 65 25.81 39.42 17.82
C LEU A 65 25.12 38.43 16.88
N TRP A 66 25.88 37.52 16.29
CA TRP A 66 25.36 36.36 15.55
C TRP A 66 25.87 35.06 16.19
N ASP A 67 25.47 33.93 15.62
CA ASP A 67 25.46 32.59 16.26
C ASP A 67 24.36 32.43 17.33
N SER A 68 23.58 31.36 17.23
CA SER A 68 22.45 31.10 18.13
C SER A 68 22.88 30.76 19.56
N HIS A 69 23.97 30.02 19.75
CA HIS A 69 24.44 29.62 21.09
C HIS A 69 25.02 30.83 21.82
N ALA A 70 25.74 31.69 21.10
CA ALA A 70 26.19 32.98 21.59
C ALA A 70 25.00 33.89 21.99
N ILE A 71 24.00 34.06 21.10
CA ILE A 71 22.80 34.85 21.40
C ILE A 71 22.04 34.27 22.61
N MET A 72 21.80 32.95 22.66
CA MET A 72 21.02 32.32 23.75
C MET A 72 21.68 32.48 25.11
N THR A 73 22.99 32.25 25.21
CA THR A 73 23.75 32.41 26.46
C THR A 73 23.89 33.88 26.85
N TYR A 74 24.03 34.81 25.89
CA TYR A 74 24.03 36.25 26.11
C TYR A 74 22.69 36.75 26.66
N LEU A 75 21.57 36.40 26.00
CA LEU A 75 20.22 36.84 26.41
C LEU A 75 19.88 36.36 27.83
N VAL A 76 20.15 35.09 28.17
CA VAL A 76 19.97 34.60 29.54
C VAL A 76 20.89 35.32 30.54
N SER A 77 22.16 35.57 30.18
CA SER A 77 23.13 36.20 31.10
C SER A 77 22.87 37.70 31.33
N LYS A 78 22.18 38.38 30.41
CA LYS A 78 21.92 39.83 30.45
C LYS A 78 20.51 40.20 30.89
N TYR A 79 19.50 39.44 30.44
CA TYR A 79 18.08 39.75 30.66
C TYR A 79 17.37 38.71 31.54
N GLY A 80 17.96 37.52 31.75
CA GLY A 80 17.35 36.44 32.52
C GLY A 80 17.63 36.50 34.03
N ASP A 81 16.60 36.27 34.82
CA ASP A 81 16.66 35.93 36.24
C ASP A 81 16.91 34.42 36.48
N LYS A 82 16.47 33.58 35.54
CA LYS A 82 16.56 32.12 35.58
C LYS A 82 17.97 31.58 35.35
N GLU A 83 18.79 31.59 36.41
CA GLU A 83 20.08 30.88 36.43
C GLU A 83 19.98 29.38 36.10
N SER A 84 18.79 28.76 36.21
CA SER A 84 18.56 27.38 35.77
C SER A 84 18.81 27.16 34.28
N LEU A 85 18.55 28.18 33.43
CA LEU A 85 18.68 28.05 31.97
C LEU A 85 20.14 28.03 31.51
N TYR A 86 21.01 28.78 32.20
CA TYR A 86 22.45 28.84 31.93
C TYR A 86 23.24 29.07 33.25
N PRO A 87 23.53 27.99 34.00
CA PRO A 87 24.08 28.07 35.36
C PRO A 87 25.37 28.88 35.48
N LYS A 88 25.61 29.52 36.63
CA LYS A 88 26.90 30.17 36.97
C LYS A 88 27.93 29.19 37.54
N ASP A 89 27.49 28.03 38.03
CA ASP A 89 28.33 26.90 38.44
C ASP A 89 29.17 26.39 37.27
N PHE A 90 30.50 26.37 37.43
CA PHE A 90 31.44 26.07 36.35
C PHE A 90 31.22 24.70 35.69
N PHE A 91 30.89 23.67 36.46
CA PHE A 91 30.73 22.32 35.91
C PHE A 91 29.37 22.15 35.24
N LYS A 92 28.28 22.66 35.84
CA LYS A 92 26.95 22.64 35.23
C LYS A 92 26.92 23.48 33.95
N ARG A 93 27.61 24.62 33.92
CA ARG A 93 27.84 25.42 32.71
C ARG A 93 28.57 24.62 31.64
N ALA A 94 29.72 24.04 31.96
CA ALA A 94 30.50 23.23 31.01
C ALA A 94 29.71 22.03 30.43
N VAL A 95 28.78 21.44 31.19
CA VAL A 95 27.89 20.39 30.65
C VAL A 95 26.86 20.97 29.66
N VAL A 96 26.28 22.15 29.94
CA VAL A 96 25.40 22.87 28.98
C VAL A 96 26.18 23.23 27.72
N ASP A 97 27.38 23.81 27.85
CA ASP A 97 28.26 24.18 26.73
C ASP A 97 28.64 22.95 25.89
N GLN A 98 28.94 21.81 26.54
CA GLN A 98 29.21 20.54 25.85
C GLN A 98 28.00 20.06 25.04
N ARG A 99 26.75 20.33 25.46
CA ARG A 99 25.55 20.02 24.68
C ARG A 99 25.31 21.00 23.53
N LEU A 100 25.60 22.29 23.72
CA LEU A 100 25.56 23.29 22.66
C LEU A 100 26.58 22.95 21.56
N HIS A 101 27.85 22.70 21.93
CA HIS A 101 28.89 22.29 20.98
C HIS A 101 28.64 20.93 20.32
N PHE A 102 27.94 20.00 20.99
CA PHE A 102 27.46 18.77 20.35
C PHE A 102 26.38 19.07 19.29
N GLU A 103 25.49 20.02 19.56
CA GLU A 103 24.42 20.42 18.63
C GLU A 103 25.01 21.09 17.38
N SER A 104 25.88 22.09 17.53
CA SER A 104 26.52 22.78 16.39
C SER A 104 27.60 21.95 15.70
N GLY A 105 28.31 21.08 16.42
CA GLY A 105 29.39 20.26 15.88
C GLY A 105 28.96 18.94 15.21
N LEU A 106 27.80 18.38 15.57
CA LEU A 106 27.34 17.09 15.03
C LEU A 106 25.88 17.10 14.54
N VAL A 107 24.95 17.61 15.34
CA VAL A 107 23.50 17.50 15.04
C VAL A 107 23.10 18.42 13.90
N PHE A 108 23.32 19.72 14.03
CA PHE A 108 22.92 20.70 13.02
C PHE A 108 23.58 20.48 11.65
N PRO A 109 24.88 20.12 11.53
CA PRO A 109 25.49 19.77 10.24
C PRO A 109 24.81 18.57 9.56
N ARG A 110 24.41 17.53 10.31
CA ARG A 110 23.67 16.37 9.78
C ARG A 110 22.24 16.76 9.39
N VAL A 111 21.54 17.55 10.20
CA VAL A 111 20.23 18.10 9.85
C VAL A 111 20.31 18.92 8.57
N LEU A 112 21.36 19.72 8.36
CA LEU A 112 21.58 20.46 7.11
C LEU A 112 21.93 19.55 5.92
N LYS A 113 22.68 18.44 6.12
CA LYS A 113 22.94 17.44 5.07
C LYS A 113 21.63 16.84 4.53
N ILE A 114 20.68 16.57 5.41
CA ILE A 114 19.38 15.94 5.09
C ILE A 114 18.38 16.97 4.53
N VAL A 115 18.19 18.10 5.21
CA VAL A 115 17.21 19.13 4.85
C VAL A 115 17.64 19.93 3.62
N GLY A 116 18.95 20.15 3.43
CA GLY A 116 19.52 20.97 2.36
C GLY A 116 19.10 20.52 0.95
N PRO A 117 19.31 19.26 0.54
CA PRO A 117 18.91 18.72 -0.76
C PRO A 117 17.40 18.83 -1.01
N ILE A 118 16.56 18.58 -0.01
CA ILE A 118 15.10 18.68 -0.13
C ILE A 118 14.69 20.14 -0.34
N VAL A 119 15.18 21.04 0.52
CA VAL A 119 14.74 22.44 0.55
C VAL A 119 15.32 23.27 -0.61
N ARG A 120 16.57 23.00 -1.01
CA ARG A 120 17.33 23.81 -1.98
C ARG A 120 17.52 23.15 -3.35
N ALA A 121 17.57 21.82 -3.43
CA ALA A 121 17.81 21.09 -4.69
C ALA A 121 16.60 20.26 -5.17
N GLY A 122 15.47 20.31 -4.45
CA GLY A 122 14.22 19.63 -4.86
C GLY A 122 14.23 18.11 -4.69
N LYS A 123 15.17 17.55 -3.91
CA LYS A 123 15.23 16.11 -3.64
C LYS A 123 13.93 15.63 -2.95
N LYS A 124 13.35 14.53 -3.43
CA LYS A 124 12.07 13.99 -2.94
C LYS A 124 12.20 12.85 -1.92
N THR A 125 13.40 12.27 -1.78
CA THR A 125 13.72 11.11 -0.94
C THR A 125 14.91 11.40 -0.01
N ILE A 126 15.10 10.54 0.99
CA ILE A 126 16.24 10.55 1.91
C ILE A 126 17.04 9.28 1.67
N ASP A 127 18.38 9.35 1.70
CA ASP A 127 19.22 8.17 1.47
C ASP A 127 19.35 7.34 2.75
N GLN A 128 19.57 6.02 2.64
CA GLN A 128 19.69 5.17 3.83
C GLN A 128 20.85 5.59 4.76
N GLU A 129 21.98 6.04 4.20
CA GLU A 129 23.10 6.60 4.98
C GLU A 129 22.67 7.81 5.83
N ASP A 130 21.77 8.64 5.31
CA ASP A 130 21.24 9.82 6.00
C ASP A 130 20.21 9.45 7.07
N ILE A 131 19.40 8.42 6.82
CA ILE A 131 18.49 7.82 7.82
C ILE A 131 19.29 7.19 8.96
N ASP A 132 20.32 6.43 8.66
CA ASP A 132 21.21 5.80 9.65
C ASP A 132 22.02 6.86 10.42
N ALA A 133 22.45 7.93 9.75
CA ALA A 133 23.09 9.08 10.40
C ALA A 133 22.14 9.85 11.33
N ALA A 134 20.83 9.86 11.06
CA ALA A 134 19.80 10.42 11.92
C ALA A 134 19.51 9.51 13.13
N HIS A 135 19.31 8.20 12.92
CA HIS A 135 19.20 7.21 13.99
C HIS A 135 20.43 7.23 14.92
N GLY A 136 21.64 7.43 14.37
CA GLY A 136 22.86 7.60 15.15
C GLY A 136 22.87 8.84 16.06
N ILE A 137 22.12 9.91 15.73
CA ILE A 137 21.92 11.06 16.62
C ILE A 137 20.99 10.66 17.77
N TYR A 138 19.86 10.01 17.49
CA TYR A 138 18.91 9.56 18.51
C TYR A 138 19.55 8.57 19.48
N ALA A 139 20.30 7.59 18.97
CA ALA A 139 21.08 6.64 19.77
C ALA A 139 22.10 7.33 20.70
N PHE A 140 22.70 8.45 20.27
CA PHE A 140 23.63 9.21 21.11
C PHE A 140 22.90 10.06 22.17
N LEU A 141 21.74 10.64 21.83
CA LEU A 141 20.91 11.40 22.77
C LEU A 141 20.33 10.53 23.89
N GLU A 142 20.02 9.26 23.62
CA GLU A 142 19.68 8.27 24.67
C GLU A 142 20.76 8.24 25.79
N THR A 143 22.05 8.27 25.43
CA THR A 143 23.16 8.26 26.40
C THR A 143 23.23 9.52 27.27
N PHE A 144 22.80 10.66 26.72
CA PHE A 144 22.72 11.91 27.48
C PHE A 144 21.52 11.94 28.43
N LEU A 145 20.41 11.34 28.02
CA LEU A 145 19.16 11.27 28.78
C LEU A 145 19.12 10.10 29.79
N ASP A 146 20.08 9.18 29.78
CA ASP A 146 20.06 8.06 30.72
C ASP A 146 20.16 8.54 32.18
N GLY A 147 19.25 8.01 33.02
CA GLY A 147 19.01 8.48 34.38
C GLY A 147 18.50 9.92 34.53
N LYS A 148 18.20 10.65 33.44
CA LYS A 148 17.93 12.10 33.45
C LYS A 148 16.57 12.46 32.83
N LYS A 149 16.15 13.71 33.06
CA LYS A 149 14.88 14.28 32.58
C LYS A 149 15.05 15.47 31.63
N TRP A 150 16.29 15.94 31.44
CA TRP A 150 16.71 17.05 30.58
C TRP A 150 18.14 16.78 30.10
N ILE A 151 18.55 17.39 28.99
CA ILE A 151 19.73 16.94 28.22
C ILE A 151 21.08 17.34 28.86
N ALA A 152 21.09 18.39 29.68
CA ALA A 152 22.29 18.93 30.33
C ALA A 152 22.23 18.96 31.88
N GLY A 153 21.06 18.81 32.51
CA GLY A 153 20.93 19.05 33.95
C GLY A 153 19.67 18.49 34.61
N SER A 154 19.39 18.94 35.83
CA SER A 154 18.19 18.57 36.60
C SER A 154 16.94 19.39 36.21
N HIS A 155 17.13 20.47 35.47
CA HIS A 155 16.11 21.39 34.97
C HIS A 155 16.35 21.62 33.46
N VAL A 156 15.36 22.22 32.77
CA VAL A 156 15.51 22.64 31.36
C VAL A 156 16.60 23.70 31.24
N THR A 157 17.36 23.65 30.16
CA THR A 157 18.49 24.55 29.87
C THR A 157 18.44 25.09 28.44
N VAL A 158 19.27 26.08 28.13
CA VAL A 158 19.44 26.54 26.72
C VAL A 158 19.89 25.42 25.77
N ALA A 159 20.56 24.38 26.28
CA ALA A 159 20.90 23.20 25.48
C ALA A 159 19.68 22.36 25.08
N ASP A 160 18.65 22.28 25.94
CA ASP A 160 17.38 21.61 25.59
C ASP A 160 16.67 22.38 24.46
N TYR A 161 16.66 23.72 24.51
CA TYR A 161 16.08 24.56 23.46
C TYR A 161 16.85 24.48 22.13
N SER A 162 18.17 24.34 22.14
CA SER A 162 18.96 24.18 20.91
C SER A 162 18.76 22.80 20.30
N LEU A 163 18.82 21.75 21.12
CA LEU A 163 18.67 20.38 20.61
C LEU A 163 17.24 20.12 20.16
N ILE A 164 16.20 20.60 20.86
CA ILE A 164 14.82 20.32 20.45
C ILE A 164 14.48 20.97 19.11
N SER A 165 15.02 22.14 18.76
CA SER A 165 14.66 22.78 17.49
C SER A 165 15.21 22.01 16.29
N SER A 166 16.45 21.54 16.39
CA SER A 166 17.09 20.70 15.37
C SER A 166 16.49 19.28 15.34
N ILE A 167 16.24 18.66 16.49
CA ILE A 167 15.64 17.31 16.58
C ILE A 167 14.17 17.31 16.15
N SER A 168 13.39 18.33 16.49
CA SER A 168 12.00 18.43 16.01
C SER A 168 11.93 18.64 14.51
N THR A 169 12.95 19.26 13.88
CA THR A 169 13.08 19.32 12.41
C THR A 169 13.48 17.98 11.82
N LEU A 170 14.41 17.24 12.45
CA LEU A 170 14.81 15.92 11.98
C LEU A 170 13.65 14.92 12.03
N ASN A 171 12.86 14.97 13.11
CA ASN A 171 11.65 14.17 13.34
C ASN A 171 10.45 14.51 12.40
N VAL A 172 10.61 15.43 11.45
CA VAL A 172 9.65 15.65 10.34
C VAL A 172 10.04 14.84 9.09
N LEU A 173 11.26 14.30 9.06
CA LEU A 173 11.85 13.63 7.90
C LEU A 173 12.32 12.19 8.22
N VAL A 174 12.86 11.97 9.42
CA VAL A 174 13.23 10.65 9.95
C VAL A 174 12.65 10.55 11.36
N ASN A 175 11.57 9.77 11.51
CA ASN A 175 10.83 9.67 12.76
C ASN A 175 11.70 9.08 13.89
N ILE A 176 11.47 9.55 15.12
CA ILE A 176 11.99 8.94 16.34
C ILE A 176 11.20 7.65 16.59
N ASP A 177 11.85 6.52 16.38
CA ASP A 177 11.38 5.19 16.79
C ASP A 177 11.33 5.14 18.33
N GLU A 178 10.12 5.00 18.91
CA GLU A 178 9.93 5.05 20.36
C GLU A 178 10.37 3.78 21.08
N GLU A 179 10.45 2.63 20.40
CA GLU A 179 10.95 1.38 20.99
C GLU A 179 12.48 1.41 21.11
N LYS A 180 13.16 1.99 20.10
CA LYS A 180 14.62 2.15 20.07
C LYS A 180 15.10 3.37 20.87
N PHE A 181 14.33 4.45 20.90
CA PHE A 181 14.71 5.74 21.51
C PHE A 181 13.68 6.28 22.51
N PRO A 182 13.28 5.49 23.54
CA PRO A 182 12.20 5.85 24.46
C PRO A 182 12.53 7.05 25.36
N ARG A 183 13.81 7.27 25.72
CA ARG A 183 14.20 8.44 26.52
C ARG A 183 14.12 9.71 25.67
N VAL A 184 14.56 9.65 24.41
CA VAL A 184 14.47 10.76 23.45
C VAL A 184 13.00 11.11 23.20
N ALA A 185 12.14 10.14 22.92
CA ALA A 185 10.70 10.37 22.71
C ALA A 185 10.03 10.98 23.97
N ALA A 186 10.36 10.48 25.17
CA ALA A 186 9.89 11.05 26.43
C ALA A 186 10.41 12.47 26.70
N TRP A 187 11.66 12.77 26.34
CA TRP A 187 12.24 14.12 26.43
C TRP A 187 11.62 15.08 25.43
N VAL A 188 11.36 14.66 24.18
CA VAL A 188 10.62 15.47 23.19
C VAL A 188 9.27 15.87 23.78
N ARG A 189 8.41 14.90 24.14
CA ARG A 189 7.09 15.17 24.76
C ARG A 189 7.18 16.11 25.97
N LYS A 190 8.23 15.98 26.77
CA LYS A 190 8.47 16.83 27.95
C LYS A 190 8.79 18.28 27.59
N VAL A 191 9.60 18.50 26.54
CA VAL A 191 9.89 19.83 26.03
C VAL A 191 8.68 20.42 25.31
N GLU A 192 7.87 19.60 24.61
CA GLU A 192 6.64 20.06 23.95
C GLU A 192 5.59 20.59 24.95
N GLY A 193 5.60 20.09 26.19
CA GLY A 193 4.75 20.58 27.28
C GLY A 193 5.16 21.92 27.91
N LEU A 194 6.23 22.57 27.42
CA LEU A 194 6.69 23.87 27.92
C LEU A 194 5.98 25.04 27.23
N GLY A 195 5.62 26.09 27.97
CA GLY A 195 4.91 27.25 27.42
C GLY A 195 5.70 28.03 26.37
N GLU A 196 7.04 28.02 26.50
CA GLU A 196 7.99 28.57 25.54
C GLU A 196 8.03 27.77 24.22
N TYR A 197 7.72 26.48 24.22
CA TYR A 197 7.77 25.62 23.02
C TYR A 197 6.85 26.08 21.89
N ALA A 198 5.81 26.87 22.18
CA ALA A 198 5.00 27.52 21.15
C ALA A 198 5.84 28.35 20.14
N ALA A 199 6.99 28.88 20.55
CA ALA A 199 7.94 29.55 19.65
C ALA A 199 8.61 28.56 18.68
N ASN A 200 8.95 27.36 19.13
CA ASN A 200 9.41 26.28 18.26
C ASN A 200 8.29 25.80 17.35
N LYS A 201 7.10 25.53 17.92
CA LYS A 201 5.94 25.02 17.19
C LYS A 201 5.55 25.92 16.01
N LYS A 202 5.48 27.25 16.18
CA LYS A 202 5.15 28.19 15.08
C LYS A 202 6.07 27.98 13.87
N GLY A 203 7.39 28.00 14.09
CA GLY A 203 8.35 27.81 13.00
C GLY A 203 8.42 26.38 12.48
N LEU A 204 8.19 25.38 13.34
CA LEU A 204 8.16 23.97 12.97
C LEU A 204 6.95 23.63 12.10
N ASP A 205 5.78 24.22 12.36
CA ASP A 205 4.59 24.02 11.54
C ASP A 205 4.76 24.66 10.14
N ILE A 206 5.39 25.84 10.06
CA ILE A 206 5.78 26.44 8.78
C ILE A 206 6.85 25.59 8.06
N PHE A 207 7.79 24.98 8.80
CA PHE A 207 8.74 24.02 8.25
C PHE A 207 8.06 22.76 7.71
N LYS A 208 7.10 22.19 8.46
CA LYS A 208 6.28 21.04 8.02
C LYS A 208 5.53 21.36 6.73
N GLU A 209 4.86 22.50 6.65
CA GLU A 209 4.14 22.89 5.43
C GLU A 209 5.09 23.24 4.28
N MET A 210 6.28 23.82 4.53
CA MET A 210 7.32 23.98 3.50
C MET A 210 7.85 22.63 2.99
N ILE A 211 8.06 21.66 3.87
CA ILE A 211 8.47 20.30 3.50
C ILE A 211 7.35 19.60 2.73
N ARG A 212 6.09 19.71 3.17
CA ARG A 212 4.91 19.26 2.42
C ARG A 212 4.90 19.87 1.01
N ILE A 213 5.04 21.20 0.90
CA ILE A 213 5.03 21.94 -0.38
C ILE A 213 6.24 21.63 -1.27
N LYS A 214 7.39 21.25 -0.72
CA LYS A 214 8.58 20.88 -1.53
C LYS A 214 8.64 19.40 -1.87
N ILE A 215 8.12 18.52 -1.02
CA ILE A 215 7.93 17.09 -1.32
C ILE A 215 6.70 16.88 -2.22
N ASN A 216 5.70 17.77 -2.19
CA ASN A 216 4.45 17.77 -2.97
C ASN A 216 4.57 17.02 -4.32
N MET A 217 3.68 16.10 -4.64
CA MET A 217 2.33 15.93 -4.11
C MET A 217 2.15 14.50 -3.56
N ALA A 218 1.67 14.37 -2.32
CA ALA A 218 1.38 13.06 -1.74
C ALA A 218 0.18 12.44 -2.49
N PRO A 219 0.21 11.15 -2.89
CA PRO A 219 -0.98 10.47 -3.35
C PRO A 219 -2.09 10.56 -2.31
N LEU A 220 -3.33 10.77 -2.74
CA LEU A 220 -4.51 10.66 -1.89
C LEU A 220 -5.04 9.23 -1.97
N LEU A 221 -5.22 8.57 -0.83
CA LEU A 221 -5.87 7.27 -0.72
C LEU A 221 -7.22 7.45 -0.02
N LEU A 222 -8.30 7.18 -0.76
CA LEU A 222 -9.64 7.06 -0.23
C LEU A 222 -9.75 5.68 0.42
N ILE A 223 -10.03 5.65 1.72
CA ILE A 223 -9.99 4.46 2.58
C ILE A 223 -11.29 4.30 3.37
N THR A 224 -11.48 3.12 3.95
CA THR A 224 -12.11 3.05 5.28
C THR A 224 -11.24 2.21 6.20
N GLN A 225 -11.25 2.51 7.49
CA GLN A 225 -10.55 1.70 8.49
C GLN A 225 -11.15 0.27 8.53
N TYR A 226 -10.37 -0.70 9.00
CA TYR A 226 -10.74 -2.13 9.10
C TYR A 226 -10.95 -2.91 7.78
N SER A 227 -11.10 -2.26 6.61
CA SER A 227 -11.25 -2.94 5.31
C SER A 227 -9.97 -3.70 4.91
N GLN A 228 -10.05 -5.01 4.61
CA GLN A 228 -8.86 -5.84 4.34
C GLN A 228 -8.04 -5.36 3.12
N PRO A 229 -8.68 -5.04 1.96
CA PRO A 229 -7.99 -4.42 0.82
C PRO A 229 -7.28 -3.10 1.16
N VAL A 230 -7.81 -2.33 2.11
CA VAL A 230 -7.16 -1.10 2.62
C VAL A 230 -5.95 -1.45 3.49
N ARG A 231 -6.07 -2.42 4.42
CA ARG A 231 -4.95 -2.83 5.30
C ARG A 231 -3.74 -3.32 4.50
N ALA A 232 -3.97 -4.14 3.46
CA ALA A 232 -2.93 -4.60 2.54
C ALA A 232 -2.20 -3.44 1.83
N THR A 233 -3.00 -2.47 1.35
CA THR A 233 -2.50 -1.27 0.69
C THR A 233 -1.69 -0.38 1.64
N LEU A 234 -2.16 -0.19 2.88
CA LEU A 234 -1.47 0.60 3.90
C LEU A 234 -0.15 -0.05 4.34
N MET A 235 -0.08 -1.38 4.47
CA MET A 235 1.19 -2.09 4.71
C MET A 235 2.16 -1.90 3.55
N THR A 236 1.69 -1.94 2.29
CA THR A 236 2.52 -1.66 1.11
C THR A 236 3.09 -0.23 1.13
N ILE A 237 2.24 0.76 1.42
CA ILE A 237 2.63 2.18 1.55
C ILE A 237 3.72 2.36 2.61
N ARG A 238 3.53 1.75 3.79
CA ARG A 238 4.48 1.80 4.90
C ARG A 238 5.79 1.07 4.60
N ALA A 239 5.74 -0.10 3.98
CA ALA A 239 6.91 -0.89 3.58
C ALA A 239 7.77 -0.18 2.52
N LEU A 240 7.16 0.67 1.70
CA LEU A 240 7.82 1.50 0.69
C LEU A 240 8.20 2.90 1.22
N GLY A 241 7.84 3.26 2.46
CA GLY A 241 8.12 4.58 3.04
C GLY A 241 7.38 5.75 2.37
N ILE A 242 6.24 5.50 1.71
CA ILE A 242 5.52 6.51 0.92
C ILE A 242 4.65 7.37 1.83
N CYS A 243 4.83 8.69 1.77
CA CYS A 243 3.87 9.64 2.34
C CYS A 243 2.60 9.70 1.47
N VAL A 244 1.45 9.35 2.04
CA VAL A 244 0.13 9.31 1.38
C VAL A 244 -0.87 10.07 2.25
N GLU A 245 -1.69 10.93 1.64
CA GLU A 245 -2.81 11.57 2.33
C GLU A 245 -3.96 10.56 2.45
N LEU A 246 -4.49 10.36 3.65
CA LEU A 246 -5.58 9.42 3.89
C LEU A 246 -6.90 10.17 4.08
N LYS A 247 -7.92 9.81 3.30
CA LYS A 247 -9.29 10.30 3.48
C LYS A 247 -10.22 9.13 3.76
N GLU A 248 -10.86 9.18 4.93
CA GLU A 248 -11.92 8.23 5.30
C GLU A 248 -13.16 8.41 4.41
N VAL A 249 -13.85 7.31 4.16
CA VAL A 249 -15.09 7.20 3.38
C VAL A 249 -16.06 6.34 4.18
N ASN A 250 -17.15 6.93 4.67
CA ASN A 250 -18.11 6.21 5.50
C ASN A 250 -18.98 5.26 4.67
N LEU A 251 -18.58 3.99 4.61
CA LEU A 251 -19.31 2.95 3.88
C LEU A 251 -20.70 2.63 4.45
N ILE A 252 -20.95 2.97 5.72
CA ILE A 252 -22.24 2.74 6.41
C ILE A 252 -23.25 3.83 6.04
N GLU A 253 -22.81 5.08 5.94
CA GLU A 253 -23.63 6.20 5.46
C GLU A 253 -23.73 6.27 3.92
N GLY A 254 -22.95 5.43 3.22
CA GLY A 254 -23.03 5.29 1.76
C GLY A 254 -22.26 6.35 0.98
N GLU A 255 -21.23 6.98 1.57
CA GLU A 255 -20.44 8.04 0.91
C GLU A 255 -19.85 7.61 -0.44
N GLN A 256 -19.49 6.33 -0.58
CA GLN A 256 -19.01 5.73 -1.83
C GLN A 256 -20.04 5.75 -2.96
N LEU A 257 -21.33 5.85 -2.64
CA LEU A 257 -22.45 5.93 -3.59
C LEU A 257 -22.80 7.37 -3.96
N LEU A 258 -22.16 8.38 -3.36
CA LEU A 258 -22.36 9.78 -3.70
C LEU A 258 -21.76 10.10 -5.08
N SER A 259 -22.39 11.05 -5.79
CA SER A 259 -22.01 11.39 -7.16
C SER A 259 -20.58 11.90 -7.28
N ASP A 260 -20.02 12.53 -6.24
CA ASP A 260 -18.61 12.96 -6.22
C ASP A 260 -17.62 11.82 -6.02
N PHE A 261 -18.00 10.74 -5.33
CA PHE A 261 -17.17 9.53 -5.26
C PHE A 261 -17.23 8.73 -6.56
N ILE A 262 -18.43 8.57 -7.15
CA ILE A 262 -18.65 7.82 -8.39
C ILE A 262 -17.89 8.44 -9.59
N LYS A 263 -17.67 9.76 -9.58
CA LYS A 263 -16.79 10.45 -10.57
C LYS A 263 -15.32 10.03 -10.48
N ILE A 264 -14.85 9.66 -9.29
CA ILE A 264 -13.46 9.27 -9.03
C ILE A 264 -13.30 7.77 -9.27
N ASN A 265 -14.19 6.94 -8.70
CA ASN A 265 -14.22 5.50 -8.90
C ASN A 265 -15.65 5.05 -9.27
N PRO A 266 -15.91 4.64 -10.53
CA PRO A 266 -17.24 4.22 -10.98
C PRO A 266 -17.69 2.86 -10.41
N GLN A 267 -16.78 2.09 -9.80
CA GLN A 267 -17.05 0.88 -9.03
C GLN A 267 -17.24 1.15 -7.52
N HIS A 268 -17.36 2.42 -7.10
CA HIS A 268 -17.75 2.84 -5.75
C HIS A 268 -17.06 2.08 -4.59
N SER A 269 -15.76 1.83 -4.72
CA SER A 269 -14.99 0.94 -3.82
C SER A 269 -13.76 1.60 -3.20
N VAL A 270 -13.31 1.08 -2.07
CA VAL A 270 -12.06 1.46 -1.40
C VAL A 270 -11.16 0.23 -1.21
N PRO A 271 -9.82 0.37 -1.31
CA PRO A 271 -9.07 1.60 -1.54
C PRO A 271 -9.21 2.17 -2.96
N THR A 272 -9.18 3.50 -3.07
CA THR A 272 -9.01 4.23 -4.33
C THR A 272 -7.84 5.21 -4.19
N LEU A 273 -6.82 5.04 -5.02
CA LEU A 273 -5.63 5.88 -5.10
C LEU A 273 -5.84 6.98 -6.14
N VAL A 274 -5.63 8.23 -5.77
CA VAL A 274 -5.59 9.40 -6.65
C VAL A 274 -4.15 9.92 -6.67
N GLN A 275 -3.49 9.84 -7.82
CA GLN A 275 -2.16 10.45 -8.00
C GLN A 275 -2.26 11.96 -8.19
N ASP A 276 -1.12 12.59 -7.94
CA ASP A 276 -0.80 13.98 -8.19
C ASP A 276 -1.02 14.42 -9.64
N ASP A 277 -0.62 13.55 -10.56
CA ASP A 277 -0.73 13.73 -12.01
C ASP A 277 -2.15 13.50 -12.58
N GLY A 278 -3.15 13.33 -11.70
CA GLY A 278 -4.55 13.04 -12.03
C GLY A 278 -4.85 11.58 -12.38
N PHE A 279 -3.86 10.68 -12.34
CA PHE A 279 -4.09 9.24 -12.54
C PHE A 279 -4.81 8.64 -11.32
N VAL A 280 -6.07 8.23 -11.53
CA VAL A 280 -6.86 7.51 -10.52
C VAL A 280 -6.77 6.00 -10.77
N LEU A 281 -6.52 5.24 -9.70
CA LEU A 281 -6.42 3.78 -9.69
C LEU A 281 -7.15 3.22 -8.47
N TRP A 282 -8.18 2.42 -8.71
CA TRP A 282 -8.83 1.58 -7.70
C TRP A 282 -8.50 0.10 -7.96
N ASP A 283 -8.96 -0.78 -7.07
CA ASP A 283 -8.48 -2.17 -6.86
C ASP A 283 -7.15 -2.24 -6.08
N SER A 284 -7.16 -2.95 -4.95
CA SER A 284 -6.01 -2.98 -4.03
C SER A 284 -4.81 -3.73 -4.60
N HIS A 285 -5.00 -4.78 -5.39
CA HIS A 285 -3.89 -5.56 -5.94
C HIS A 285 -3.21 -4.77 -7.07
N ALA A 286 -4.02 -4.10 -7.90
CA ALA A 286 -3.53 -3.15 -8.90
C ALA A 286 -2.78 -1.97 -8.25
N ILE A 287 -3.32 -1.40 -7.16
CA ILE A 287 -2.66 -0.34 -6.37
C ILE A 287 -1.33 -0.82 -5.80
N MET A 288 -1.28 -1.95 -5.09
CA MET A 288 -0.05 -2.45 -4.46
C MET A 288 1.06 -2.71 -5.48
N ALA A 289 0.75 -3.36 -6.60
CA ALA A 289 1.70 -3.60 -7.68
C ALA A 289 2.21 -2.27 -8.30
N TYR A 290 1.30 -1.31 -8.55
CA TYR A 290 1.65 0.02 -9.07
C TYR A 290 2.55 0.80 -8.11
N LEU A 291 2.27 0.75 -6.80
CA LEU A 291 3.08 1.44 -5.80
C LEU A 291 4.49 0.86 -5.70
N VAL A 292 4.65 -0.48 -5.73
CA VAL A 292 5.99 -1.10 -5.74
C VAL A 292 6.75 -0.77 -7.04
N ASP A 293 6.13 -0.93 -8.21
CA ASP A 293 6.81 -0.64 -9.48
C ASP A 293 7.08 0.88 -9.71
N LYS A 294 6.33 1.82 -9.08
CA LYS A 294 6.56 3.29 -9.14
C LYS A 294 7.52 3.83 -8.08
N TYR A 295 7.46 3.34 -6.83
CA TYR A 295 8.15 3.93 -5.68
C TYR A 295 9.17 3.00 -4.99
N GLY A 296 9.28 1.74 -5.41
CA GLY A 296 10.22 0.78 -4.83
C GLY A 296 11.69 1.13 -5.11
N ASN A 297 12.48 1.33 -4.04
CA ASN A 297 13.95 1.42 -4.10
C ASN A 297 14.60 0.17 -4.73
N ASN A 298 13.89 -0.96 -4.69
CA ASN A 298 14.15 -2.19 -5.41
C ASN A 298 12.80 -2.90 -5.67
N ASP A 299 12.82 -4.03 -6.37
CA ASP A 299 11.63 -4.83 -6.69
C ASP A 299 11.34 -5.97 -5.68
N SER A 300 11.98 -6.02 -4.51
CA SER A 300 11.86 -7.17 -3.57
C SER A 300 10.42 -7.54 -3.20
N LEU A 301 9.53 -6.56 -3.01
CA LEU A 301 8.12 -6.77 -2.69
C LEU A 301 7.27 -7.26 -3.88
N TYR A 302 7.76 -7.08 -5.11
CA TYR A 302 7.12 -7.53 -6.35
C TYR A 302 8.17 -7.79 -7.46
N PRO A 303 9.00 -8.85 -7.35
CA PRO A 303 10.19 -9.00 -8.20
C PRO A 303 9.87 -9.09 -9.68
N ARG A 304 10.82 -8.70 -10.53
CA ARG A 304 10.72 -8.78 -12.00
C ARG A 304 11.18 -10.13 -12.56
N ASP A 305 11.64 -11.04 -11.71
CA ASP A 305 11.77 -12.46 -12.08
C ASP A 305 10.41 -13.05 -12.43
N LEU A 306 10.32 -13.70 -13.59
CA LEU A 306 9.07 -14.21 -14.15
C LEU A 306 8.37 -15.24 -13.25
N ARG A 307 9.14 -16.06 -12.52
CA ARG A 307 8.58 -17.13 -11.68
C ARG A 307 8.10 -16.58 -10.35
N LYS A 308 8.93 -15.76 -9.68
CA LYS A 308 8.52 -15.07 -8.45
C LYS A 308 7.30 -14.16 -8.72
N ARG A 309 7.29 -13.40 -9.83
CA ARG A 309 6.14 -12.56 -10.22
C ARG A 309 4.89 -13.40 -10.51
N ALA A 310 5.00 -14.52 -11.22
CA ALA A 310 3.86 -15.39 -11.51
C ALA A 310 3.25 -16.03 -10.24
N ILE A 311 4.09 -16.47 -9.29
CA ILE A 311 3.61 -16.99 -8.00
C ILE A 311 2.97 -15.88 -7.14
N ILE A 312 3.54 -14.68 -7.09
CA ILE A 312 2.92 -13.54 -6.37
C ILE A 312 1.56 -13.20 -6.99
N ASN A 313 1.47 -13.09 -8.33
CA ASN A 313 0.21 -12.86 -9.02
C ASN A 313 -0.81 -13.98 -8.70
N GLN A 314 -0.40 -15.26 -8.73
CA GLN A 314 -1.25 -16.40 -8.35
C GLN A 314 -1.79 -16.25 -6.91
N ARG A 315 -0.99 -15.77 -5.96
CA ARG A 315 -1.44 -15.50 -4.57
C ARG A 315 -2.40 -14.32 -4.47
N LEU A 316 -2.20 -13.25 -5.23
CA LEU A 316 -3.13 -12.12 -5.31
C LEU A 316 -4.46 -12.53 -5.96
N HIS A 317 -4.45 -13.33 -7.03
CA HIS A 317 -5.68 -13.86 -7.64
C HIS A 317 -6.38 -14.87 -6.72
N PHE A 318 -5.64 -15.65 -5.92
CA PHE A 318 -6.21 -16.49 -4.85
C PHE A 318 -6.92 -15.66 -3.76
N ASP A 319 -6.34 -14.55 -3.31
CA ASP A 319 -6.99 -13.66 -2.33
C ASP A 319 -8.31 -13.07 -2.87
N ASN A 320 -8.29 -12.54 -4.09
CA ASN A 320 -9.47 -11.93 -4.75
C ASN A 320 -10.55 -12.97 -5.13
N GLY A 321 -10.15 -14.17 -5.57
CA GLY A 321 -11.05 -15.20 -6.09
C GLY A 321 -11.52 -16.24 -5.06
N VAL A 322 -10.78 -16.43 -3.96
CA VAL A 322 -11.07 -17.44 -2.94
C VAL A 322 -11.34 -16.81 -1.58
N LEU A 323 -10.42 -16.01 -1.03
CA LEU A 323 -10.51 -15.50 0.35
C LEU A 323 -11.58 -14.41 0.51
N PHE A 324 -11.44 -13.31 -0.22
CA PHE A 324 -12.35 -12.17 -0.14
C PHE A 324 -13.81 -12.56 -0.45
N PRO A 325 -14.12 -13.42 -1.45
CA PRO A 325 -15.47 -13.90 -1.74
C PRO A 325 -16.05 -14.90 -0.74
N ILE A 326 -15.36 -15.27 0.34
CA ILE A 326 -16.02 -15.91 1.51
C ILE A 326 -16.94 -14.88 2.17
N ASN A 327 -16.45 -13.64 2.31
CA ASN A 327 -17.15 -12.52 2.93
C ASN A 327 -17.89 -12.93 4.24
N ALA A 328 -17.14 -13.50 5.18
CA ALA A 328 -17.69 -14.08 6.41
C ALA A 328 -18.35 -13.01 7.29
N LEU A 329 -17.67 -11.87 7.52
CA LEU A 329 -18.12 -10.81 8.42
C LEU A 329 -18.95 -9.70 7.75
N GLY A 330 -18.93 -9.52 6.43
CA GLY A 330 -19.65 -8.40 5.79
C GLY A 330 -21.16 -8.36 6.11
N PRO A 331 -21.90 -9.48 6.07
CA PRO A 331 -23.30 -9.49 6.47
C PRO A 331 -23.52 -9.26 7.98
N VAL A 332 -22.53 -9.55 8.82
CA VAL A 332 -22.59 -9.25 10.27
C VAL A 332 -22.36 -7.76 10.52
N ILE A 333 -21.31 -7.19 9.91
CA ILE A 333 -20.88 -5.79 10.08
C ILE A 333 -21.85 -4.81 9.40
N TYR A 334 -22.26 -5.09 8.16
CA TYR A 334 -23.06 -4.18 7.33
C TYR A 334 -24.52 -4.62 7.14
N GLY A 335 -24.84 -5.90 7.35
CA GLY A 335 -26.19 -6.46 7.19
C GLY A 335 -26.96 -6.71 8.49
N GLY A 336 -26.30 -6.64 9.65
CA GLY A 336 -26.91 -6.93 10.96
C GLY A 336 -27.18 -8.41 11.24
N GLU A 337 -26.58 -9.34 10.48
CA GLU A 337 -26.64 -10.77 10.80
C GLU A 337 -25.95 -11.08 12.13
N ARG A 338 -26.46 -12.06 12.88
CA ARG A 338 -25.98 -12.40 14.24
C ARG A 338 -25.07 -13.63 14.30
N SER A 339 -24.82 -14.30 13.17
CA SER A 339 -24.10 -15.57 13.09
C SER A 339 -23.61 -15.83 11.68
N VAL A 340 -22.38 -16.29 11.50
CA VAL A 340 -21.86 -16.65 10.19
C VAL A 340 -22.40 -18.03 9.74
N PRO A 341 -22.91 -18.18 8.50
CA PRO A 341 -23.36 -19.47 7.99
C PRO A 341 -22.27 -20.57 7.93
N LEU A 342 -22.66 -21.82 8.21
CA LEU A 342 -21.74 -22.97 8.26
C LEU A 342 -20.97 -23.21 6.95
N GLU A 343 -21.57 -22.94 5.78
CA GLU A 343 -20.88 -23.01 4.48
C GLU A 343 -19.65 -22.08 4.44
N LYS A 344 -19.77 -20.86 4.98
CA LYS A 344 -18.67 -19.91 5.03
C LYS A 344 -17.58 -20.36 6.01
N ILE A 345 -17.96 -20.90 7.17
CA ILE A 345 -17.04 -21.49 8.14
C ILE A 345 -16.20 -22.61 7.48
N GLN A 346 -16.86 -23.52 6.75
CA GLN A 346 -16.17 -24.59 6.01
C GLN A 346 -15.22 -24.05 4.93
N ARG A 347 -15.62 -23.00 4.20
CA ARG A 347 -14.74 -22.33 3.22
C ARG A 347 -13.57 -21.59 3.85
N VAL A 348 -13.67 -21.14 5.11
CA VAL A 348 -12.52 -20.60 5.87
C VAL A 348 -11.53 -21.70 6.22
N GLU A 349 -11.99 -22.87 6.70
CA GLU A 349 -11.09 -23.99 6.97
C GLU A 349 -10.41 -24.51 5.69
N GLU A 350 -11.13 -24.56 4.56
CA GLU A 350 -10.55 -24.92 3.26
C GLU A 350 -9.49 -23.90 2.81
N ALA A 351 -9.77 -22.60 2.99
CA ALA A 351 -8.82 -21.52 2.74
C ALA A 351 -7.53 -21.65 3.57
N TYR A 352 -7.64 -21.92 4.88
CA TYR A 352 -6.47 -22.19 5.72
C TYR A 352 -5.70 -23.41 5.21
N GLY A 353 -6.39 -24.46 4.76
CA GLY A 353 -5.79 -25.64 4.13
C GLY A 353 -5.05 -25.37 2.81
N PHE A 354 -5.36 -24.27 2.10
CA PHE A 354 -4.57 -23.80 0.95
C PHE A 354 -3.37 -22.95 1.39
N VAL A 355 -3.54 -22.02 2.33
CA VAL A 355 -2.46 -21.15 2.83
C VAL A 355 -1.37 -21.99 3.54
N GLU A 356 -1.75 -23.00 4.33
CA GLU A 356 -0.83 -23.97 4.96
C GLU A 356 0.01 -24.71 3.90
N LYS A 357 -0.60 -25.13 2.78
CA LYS A 357 0.11 -25.76 1.65
C LYS A 357 1.03 -24.77 0.91
N PHE A 358 0.64 -23.51 0.79
CA PHE A 358 1.47 -22.47 0.18
C PHE A 358 2.70 -22.11 1.04
N LEU A 359 2.63 -22.30 2.36
CA LEU A 359 3.74 -22.09 3.30
C LEU A 359 4.57 -23.36 3.55
N GLN A 360 4.21 -24.50 2.97
CA GLN A 360 4.89 -25.77 3.23
C GLN A 360 6.34 -25.75 2.72
N GLY A 361 7.29 -25.51 3.63
CA GLY A 361 8.73 -25.45 3.32
C GLY A 361 9.24 -24.05 2.97
N GLN A 362 8.47 -22.98 3.21
CA GLN A 362 8.88 -21.60 2.94
C GLN A 362 8.34 -20.61 3.99
N ASP A 363 9.10 -19.55 4.29
CA ASP A 363 8.73 -18.59 5.35
C ASP A 363 7.62 -17.60 4.96
N TRP A 364 7.44 -17.32 3.66
CA TRP A 364 6.50 -16.32 3.14
C TRP A 364 5.59 -16.91 2.07
N ILE A 365 4.42 -16.33 1.83
CA ILE A 365 3.32 -16.97 1.08
C ILE A 365 3.64 -17.17 -0.41
N ALA A 366 4.61 -16.43 -0.93
CA ALA A 366 5.09 -16.49 -2.31
C ALA A 366 6.57 -16.92 -2.45
N GLY A 367 7.27 -17.22 -1.35
CA GLY A 367 8.60 -17.82 -1.40
C GLY A 367 9.51 -17.55 -0.19
N ASP A 368 10.75 -17.22 -0.51
CA ASP A 368 11.88 -16.97 0.40
C ASP A 368 11.92 -15.57 1.04
N ALA A 369 11.14 -14.62 0.50
CA ALA A 369 11.08 -13.24 0.96
C ALA A 369 9.63 -12.74 1.04
N VAL A 370 9.41 -11.71 1.86
CA VAL A 370 8.10 -11.06 2.04
C VAL A 370 7.72 -10.23 0.79
N THR A 371 6.44 -10.28 0.41
CA THR A 371 5.92 -9.70 -0.84
C THR A 371 4.55 -9.03 -0.64
N ILE A 372 4.05 -8.32 -1.65
CA ILE A 372 2.67 -7.79 -1.63
C ILE A 372 1.60 -8.89 -1.53
N ALA A 373 1.91 -10.14 -1.90
CA ALA A 373 1.01 -11.27 -1.67
C ALA A 373 0.86 -11.58 -0.18
N ASP A 374 1.92 -11.44 0.62
CA ASP A 374 1.85 -11.60 2.07
C ASP A 374 0.95 -10.54 2.68
N PHE A 375 1.10 -9.28 2.25
CA PHE A 375 0.30 -8.15 2.74
C PHE A 375 -1.20 -8.30 2.42
N SER A 376 -1.54 -8.88 1.27
CA SER A 376 -2.92 -9.19 0.90
C SER A 376 -3.49 -10.34 1.73
N ILE A 377 -2.83 -11.51 1.68
CA ILE A 377 -3.35 -12.72 2.33
C ILE A 377 -3.36 -12.56 3.86
N ILE A 378 -2.41 -11.86 4.48
CA ILE A 378 -2.43 -11.62 5.94
C ILE A 378 -3.60 -10.72 6.34
N SER A 379 -3.96 -9.75 5.49
CA SER A 379 -5.10 -8.86 5.71
C SER A 379 -6.43 -9.61 5.65
N SER A 380 -6.55 -10.59 4.76
CA SER A 380 -7.74 -11.46 4.67
C SER A 380 -7.76 -12.49 5.80
N ILE A 381 -6.66 -13.21 6.05
CA ILE A 381 -6.59 -14.31 7.02
C ILE A 381 -6.85 -13.83 8.45
N THR A 382 -6.27 -12.70 8.89
CA THR A 382 -6.56 -12.15 10.23
C THR A 382 -7.99 -11.63 10.39
N THR A 383 -8.74 -11.39 9.31
CA THR A 383 -10.19 -11.12 9.38
C THR A 383 -11.02 -12.40 9.45
N LEU A 384 -10.55 -13.50 8.88
CA LEU A 384 -11.21 -14.81 8.96
C LEU A 384 -10.97 -15.51 10.31
N ASP A 385 -9.82 -15.26 10.95
CA ASP A 385 -9.46 -15.74 12.30
C ASP A 385 -10.49 -15.32 13.37
N LEU A 386 -11.09 -14.14 13.20
CA LEU A 386 -12.20 -13.61 14.02
C LEU A 386 -13.50 -14.43 13.93
N VAL A 387 -13.61 -15.34 12.96
CA VAL A 387 -14.78 -16.19 12.69
C VAL A 387 -14.46 -17.65 12.96
N VAL A 388 -13.29 -18.11 12.51
CA VAL A 388 -12.76 -19.45 12.73
C VAL A 388 -11.33 -19.30 13.23
N PRO A 389 -11.10 -19.34 14.56
CA PRO A 389 -9.76 -19.18 15.13
C PRO A 389 -8.78 -20.21 14.57
N ILE A 390 -7.59 -19.75 14.22
CA ILE A 390 -6.55 -20.58 13.60
C ILE A 390 -5.94 -21.51 14.65
N ASP A 391 -6.32 -22.78 14.57
CA ASP A 391 -5.73 -23.88 15.33
C ASP A 391 -4.26 -24.11 14.93
N PRO A 392 -3.28 -23.82 15.82
CA PRO A 392 -1.85 -23.95 15.49
C PRO A 392 -1.37 -25.42 15.47
N GLU A 393 -2.14 -26.38 15.98
CA GLU A 393 -1.83 -27.81 15.83
C GLU A 393 -2.24 -28.32 14.43
N ARG A 394 -3.24 -27.69 13.81
CA ARG A 394 -3.76 -28.03 12.48
C ARG A 394 -3.16 -27.19 11.34
N PHE A 395 -2.80 -25.93 11.62
CA PHE A 395 -2.23 -24.98 10.65
C PHE A 395 -0.93 -24.34 11.19
N PRO A 396 0.10 -25.14 11.54
CA PRO A 396 1.32 -24.63 12.18
C PRO A 396 2.13 -23.68 11.30
N ASN A 397 2.14 -23.86 9.97
CA ASN A 397 2.87 -22.95 9.08
C ASN A 397 2.12 -21.61 8.95
N VAL A 398 0.78 -21.61 8.88
CA VAL A 398 -0.04 -20.37 8.93
C VAL A 398 0.21 -19.61 10.23
N ALA A 399 0.14 -20.27 11.38
CA ALA A 399 0.37 -19.64 12.69
C ALA A 399 1.79 -19.07 12.81
N ALA A 400 2.82 -19.79 12.35
CA ALA A 400 4.19 -19.31 12.32
C ALA A 400 4.39 -18.10 11.38
N TRP A 401 3.73 -18.10 10.22
CA TRP A 401 3.77 -17.00 9.25
C TRP A 401 3.06 -15.74 9.76
N ILE A 402 1.90 -15.87 10.44
CA ILE A 402 1.25 -14.75 11.13
C ILE A 402 2.21 -14.13 12.15
N GLY A 403 2.81 -14.96 13.02
CA GLY A 403 3.79 -14.51 14.00
C GLY A 403 5.10 -13.96 13.41
N ARG A 404 5.40 -14.20 12.12
CA ARG A 404 6.45 -13.47 11.37
C ARG A 404 5.95 -12.12 10.86
N ALA A 405 4.74 -12.08 10.28
CA ALA A 405 4.14 -10.87 9.72
C ALA A 405 3.86 -9.78 10.76
N GLU A 406 3.37 -10.15 11.96
CA GLU A 406 3.10 -9.24 13.08
C GLU A 406 4.33 -8.48 13.61
N ARG A 407 5.53 -8.94 13.25
CA ARG A 407 6.84 -8.36 13.64
C ARG A 407 7.46 -7.49 12.55
N LEU A 408 6.80 -7.32 11.41
CA LEU A 408 7.27 -6.44 10.33
C LEU A 408 7.09 -4.97 10.75
N PRO A 409 8.07 -4.07 10.52
CA PRO A 409 8.05 -2.69 11.04
C PRO A 409 6.99 -1.78 10.38
N TYR A 410 6.21 -2.32 9.45
CA TYR A 410 5.12 -1.68 8.74
C TYR A 410 3.77 -2.40 8.93
N TYR A 411 3.74 -3.50 9.70
CA TYR A 411 2.53 -4.15 10.17
C TYR A 411 1.91 -3.29 11.28
N ASP A 412 0.60 -3.13 11.24
CA ASP A 412 -0.15 -2.26 12.14
C ASP A 412 -1.08 -3.10 13.01
N GLN A 413 -0.68 -3.28 14.28
CA GLN A 413 -1.41 -4.14 15.20
C GLN A 413 -2.80 -3.55 15.54
N GLU A 414 -2.94 -2.22 15.64
CA GLU A 414 -4.23 -1.60 15.99
C GLU A 414 -5.25 -1.69 14.84
N ALA A 415 -4.83 -1.45 13.59
CA ALA A 415 -5.71 -1.65 12.43
C ALA A 415 -6.00 -3.14 12.14
N ASN A 416 -5.15 -4.05 12.61
CA ASN A 416 -5.40 -5.50 12.49
C ASN A 416 -6.32 -6.05 13.60
N LEU A 417 -6.28 -5.48 14.81
CA LEU A 417 -7.07 -5.86 15.97
C LEU A 417 -8.54 -5.36 15.93
N ILE A 418 -9.38 -6.04 15.16
CA ILE A 418 -10.84 -5.97 15.38
C ILE A 418 -11.16 -6.70 16.70
N LYS A 419 -11.54 -5.94 17.74
CA LYS A 419 -11.72 -6.47 19.10
C LYS A 419 -12.98 -7.34 19.24
N SER A 420 -12.81 -8.65 19.02
CA SER A 420 -13.64 -9.77 19.48
C SER A 420 -15.17 -9.64 19.33
N LEU A 421 -15.73 -10.25 18.29
CA LEU A 421 -17.14 -10.66 18.26
C LEU A 421 -17.29 -12.07 18.87
N PRO A 422 -18.22 -12.31 19.81
CA PRO A 422 -18.33 -13.60 20.48
C PRO A 422 -19.11 -14.63 19.64
N LEU A 423 -18.39 -15.55 18.98
CA LEU A 423 -18.93 -16.71 18.26
C LEU A 423 -18.20 -18.00 18.71
N SER A 424 -18.80 -19.18 18.48
CA SER A 424 -18.25 -20.47 18.95
C SER A 424 -18.69 -21.67 18.09
N THR A 425 -17.78 -22.60 17.78
CA THR A 425 -18.04 -23.91 17.11
C THR A 425 -16.82 -24.87 17.20
N PRO A 426 -16.95 -26.20 16.99
CA PRO A 426 -15.88 -27.21 17.21
C PRO A 426 -15.26 -27.85 15.93
N THR A 427 -14.28 -28.77 16.07
CA THR A 427 -13.22 -29.13 15.07
C THR A 427 -13.11 -30.61 14.61
N TYR A 428 -12.47 -30.87 13.44
CA TYR A 428 -11.91 -32.19 12.99
C TYR A 428 -10.86 -32.08 11.82
N GLN A 429 -10.20 -33.16 11.33
CA GLN A 429 -8.94 -33.12 10.49
C GLN A 429 -8.78 -34.15 9.31
N LEU A 430 -7.64 -34.06 8.54
CA LEU A 430 -6.99 -34.97 7.51
C LEU A 430 -7.24 -34.65 5.98
N SER A 431 -6.40 -34.94 4.94
CA SER A 431 -4.99 -35.43 4.74
C SER A 431 -4.39 -35.05 3.31
N ALA A 432 -3.42 -35.78 2.67
CA ALA A 432 -2.54 -35.28 1.55
C ALA A 432 -2.02 -36.27 0.42
N THR A 433 -0.99 -35.84 -0.37
CA THR A 433 -0.50 -36.27 -1.75
C THR A 433 0.98 -36.85 -1.76
N PRO A 434 1.86 -37.04 -2.83
CA PRO A 434 2.02 -36.59 -4.26
C PRO A 434 2.16 -37.75 -5.33
N SER A 435 2.78 -37.77 -6.55
CA SER A 435 3.49 -36.87 -7.54
C SER A 435 3.37 -37.39 -9.03
N ILE A 436 3.86 -36.69 -10.09
CA ILE A 436 3.85 -37.07 -11.57
C ILE A 436 5.16 -36.62 -12.33
N ILE A 437 5.40 -37.05 -13.60
CA ILE A 437 6.59 -36.78 -14.48
C ILE A 437 6.21 -36.11 -15.86
N LYS A 438 7.20 -35.57 -16.61
CA LYS A 438 7.13 -34.51 -17.66
C LYS A 438 7.00 -34.92 -19.16
N MET A 439 6.43 -34.01 -19.97
CA MET A 439 6.93 -33.55 -21.29
C MET A 439 6.17 -32.27 -21.75
N ALA A 440 6.81 -31.39 -22.54
CA ALA A 440 6.28 -30.15 -23.15
C ALA A 440 5.66 -29.10 -22.18
N PRO A 441 5.48 -27.82 -22.58
CA PRO A 441 4.55 -26.93 -21.87
C PRO A 441 3.13 -27.47 -22.08
N THR A 442 2.60 -28.13 -21.04
CA THR A 442 1.28 -28.78 -21.05
C THR A 442 0.24 -27.85 -20.44
N LEU A 443 -0.87 -27.60 -21.14
CA LEU A 443 -2.07 -26.96 -20.57
C LEU A 443 -3.14 -28.02 -20.29
N TYR A 444 -3.35 -28.31 -19.01
CA TYR A 444 -4.51 -29.06 -18.55
C TYR A 444 -5.75 -28.16 -18.57
N MET A 445 -6.78 -28.57 -19.30
CA MET A 445 -7.84 -27.68 -19.74
C MET A 445 -9.17 -28.39 -19.98
N ILE A 446 -10.26 -27.64 -20.14
CA ILE A 446 -11.43 -28.12 -20.91
C ILE A 446 -12.01 -26.96 -21.73
N ARG A 447 -12.26 -27.22 -23.00
CA ARG A 447 -12.46 -26.17 -24.02
C ARG A 447 -13.66 -25.26 -23.76
N TYR A 448 -14.72 -25.76 -23.13
CA TYR A 448 -15.89 -24.93 -22.80
C TYR A 448 -15.64 -23.93 -21.65
N SER A 449 -14.63 -24.15 -20.80
CA SER A 449 -14.39 -23.37 -19.58
C SER A 449 -13.86 -21.98 -19.90
N GLN A 450 -14.54 -20.92 -19.44
CA GLN A 450 -14.21 -19.53 -19.81
C GLN A 450 -12.74 -19.11 -19.55
N PRO A 451 -12.07 -19.45 -18.43
CA PRO A 451 -10.68 -19.03 -18.21
C PRO A 451 -9.68 -19.85 -19.07
N VAL A 452 -10.09 -21.06 -19.52
CA VAL A 452 -9.38 -21.81 -20.55
C VAL A 452 -9.51 -21.11 -21.90
N ARG A 453 -10.69 -20.61 -22.28
CA ARG A 453 -10.90 -19.87 -23.54
C ARG A 453 -10.05 -18.60 -23.60
N ALA A 454 -9.97 -17.85 -22.50
CA ALA A 454 -9.06 -16.71 -22.33
C ALA A 454 -7.58 -17.11 -22.52
N THR A 455 -7.16 -18.20 -21.87
CA THR A 455 -5.79 -18.70 -21.94
C THR A 455 -5.42 -19.22 -23.34
N LEU A 456 -6.33 -19.91 -24.03
CA LEU A 456 -6.14 -20.37 -25.40
C LEU A 456 -6.06 -19.20 -26.40
N MET A 457 -6.85 -18.13 -26.20
CA MET A 457 -6.68 -16.90 -26.98
C MET A 457 -5.30 -16.28 -26.76
N THR A 458 -4.80 -16.24 -25.51
CA THR A 458 -3.43 -15.75 -25.23
C THR A 458 -2.38 -16.59 -25.94
N ILE A 459 -2.42 -17.91 -25.81
CA ILE A 459 -1.49 -18.86 -26.48
C ILE A 459 -1.50 -18.65 -28.00
N ARG A 460 -2.68 -18.54 -28.61
CA ARG A 460 -2.83 -18.30 -30.05
C ARG A 460 -2.38 -16.89 -30.47
N ALA A 461 -2.53 -15.89 -29.61
CA ALA A 461 -2.12 -14.51 -29.89
C ALA A 461 -0.60 -14.32 -29.86
N ILE A 462 0.11 -15.04 -28.97
CA ILE A 462 1.58 -15.02 -28.91
C ILE A 462 2.25 -16.05 -29.83
N ASP A 463 1.46 -16.91 -30.51
CA ASP A 463 1.94 -17.92 -31.47
C ASP A 463 2.80 -19.03 -30.81
N LEU A 464 2.37 -19.49 -29.63
CA LEU A 464 3.04 -20.53 -28.84
C LEU A 464 2.42 -21.91 -29.09
N ASP A 465 3.26 -22.94 -29.21
CA ASP A 465 2.83 -24.35 -29.22
C ASP A 465 2.76 -24.92 -27.80
N VAL A 466 1.70 -25.68 -27.50
CA VAL A 466 1.30 -26.10 -26.14
C VAL A 466 0.57 -27.44 -26.21
N GLU A 467 0.99 -28.42 -25.42
CA GLU A 467 0.31 -29.72 -25.36
C GLU A 467 -1.01 -29.58 -24.57
N LEU A 468 -2.16 -29.81 -25.21
CA LEU A 468 -3.47 -29.66 -24.59
C LEU A 468 -3.97 -30.99 -24.01
N LYS A 469 -4.05 -31.10 -22.68
CA LYS A 469 -4.58 -32.29 -21.98
C LYS A 469 -5.97 -32.01 -21.40
N GLU A 470 -6.98 -32.80 -21.76
CA GLU A 470 -8.36 -32.54 -21.34
C GLU A 470 -8.68 -33.10 -19.94
N VAL A 471 -9.32 -32.29 -19.10
CA VAL A 471 -9.76 -32.64 -17.74
C VAL A 471 -11.27 -32.46 -17.64
N ASN A 472 -12.01 -33.57 -17.76
CA ASN A 472 -13.47 -33.54 -17.74
C ASN A 472 -14.02 -33.19 -16.34
N LEU A 473 -14.62 -31.99 -16.24
CA LEU A 473 -15.15 -31.45 -14.99
C LEU A 473 -16.48 -32.08 -14.56
N ILE A 474 -17.27 -32.59 -15.51
CA ILE A 474 -18.55 -33.29 -15.27
C ILE A 474 -18.28 -34.68 -14.67
N GLU A 475 -17.27 -35.38 -15.19
CA GLU A 475 -16.74 -36.64 -14.64
C GLU A 475 -15.92 -36.44 -13.35
N LYS A 476 -15.77 -35.20 -12.88
CA LYS A 476 -14.99 -34.81 -11.70
C LYS A 476 -13.50 -35.22 -11.74
N LYS A 477 -12.89 -35.34 -12.93
CA LYS A 477 -11.48 -35.75 -13.09
C LYS A 477 -10.47 -34.78 -12.43
N GLN A 478 -10.86 -33.51 -12.25
CA GLN A 478 -10.12 -32.52 -11.47
C GLN A 478 -10.03 -32.84 -9.96
N LEU A 479 -10.93 -33.68 -9.43
CA LEU A 479 -10.87 -34.17 -8.05
C LEU A 479 -10.06 -35.48 -7.92
N SER A 480 -9.48 -35.99 -9.00
CA SER A 480 -8.59 -37.15 -8.93
C SER A 480 -7.36 -36.85 -8.08
N SER A 481 -6.87 -37.87 -7.38
CA SER A 481 -5.59 -37.78 -6.67
C SER A 481 -4.46 -37.35 -7.61
N ASP A 482 -4.46 -37.80 -8.87
CA ASP A 482 -3.43 -37.45 -9.83
C ASP A 482 -3.47 -35.98 -10.30
N TYR A 483 -4.66 -35.39 -10.46
CA TYR A 483 -4.76 -33.97 -10.82
C TYR A 483 -4.54 -33.01 -9.65
N THR A 484 -5.06 -33.34 -8.47
CA THR A 484 -4.95 -32.51 -7.24
C THR A 484 -3.50 -32.33 -6.75
N LYS A 485 -2.56 -33.11 -7.29
CA LYS A 485 -1.10 -32.97 -7.10
C LYS A 485 -0.49 -31.84 -7.91
N LEU A 486 -1.03 -31.58 -9.10
CA LEU A 486 -0.59 -30.52 -10.01
C LEU A 486 -1.26 -29.20 -9.65
N ASN A 487 -2.55 -29.25 -9.33
CA ASN A 487 -3.32 -28.09 -8.89
C ASN A 487 -4.16 -28.48 -7.64
N PRO A 488 -3.75 -28.06 -6.43
CA PRO A 488 -4.48 -28.39 -5.19
C PRO A 488 -5.83 -27.68 -5.09
N GLN A 489 -6.03 -26.57 -5.81
CA GLN A 489 -7.32 -25.89 -5.96
C GLN A 489 -8.24 -26.57 -7.00
N HIS A 490 -7.82 -27.69 -7.60
CA HIS A 490 -8.66 -28.55 -8.45
C HIS A 490 -9.41 -27.81 -9.58
N THR A 491 -8.81 -26.75 -10.13
CA THR A 491 -9.36 -25.91 -11.22
C THR A 491 -8.69 -26.20 -12.57
N VAL A 492 -9.24 -25.63 -13.65
CA VAL A 492 -8.57 -25.49 -14.96
C VAL A 492 -8.68 -24.02 -15.40
N PRO A 493 -7.68 -23.45 -16.09
CA PRO A 493 -6.46 -24.08 -16.59
C PRO A 493 -5.38 -24.35 -15.52
N THR A 494 -4.53 -25.35 -15.81
CA THR A 494 -3.22 -25.54 -15.15
C THR A 494 -2.15 -25.72 -16.23
N LEU A 495 -1.12 -24.87 -16.22
CA LEU A 495 0.09 -24.98 -17.04
C LEU A 495 1.14 -25.80 -16.27
N VAL A 496 1.79 -26.75 -16.95
CA VAL A 496 2.99 -27.46 -16.47
C VAL A 496 4.09 -27.27 -17.49
N GLU A 497 5.18 -26.62 -17.11
CA GLU A 497 6.35 -26.35 -17.95
C GLU A 497 7.27 -27.58 -18.11
N GLU A 498 8.11 -27.56 -19.16
CA GLU A 498 9.10 -28.60 -19.43
C GLU A 498 10.09 -28.82 -18.28
N ASP A 499 10.37 -27.78 -17.50
CA ASP A 499 11.28 -27.87 -16.37
C ASP A 499 10.60 -28.42 -15.10
N GLY A 500 9.25 -28.48 -15.09
CA GLY A 500 8.41 -28.93 -13.98
C GLY A 500 7.67 -27.81 -13.27
N PHE A 501 7.95 -26.53 -13.57
CA PHE A 501 7.23 -25.40 -12.98
C PHE A 501 5.72 -25.50 -13.32
N THR A 502 4.90 -25.59 -12.28
CA THR A 502 3.46 -25.77 -12.41
C THR A 502 2.74 -24.53 -11.90
N LEU A 503 1.85 -23.99 -12.73
CA LEU A 503 1.13 -22.75 -12.50
C LEU A 503 -0.35 -22.95 -12.84
N TRP A 504 -1.23 -22.52 -11.95
CA TRP A 504 -2.68 -22.47 -12.15
C TRP A 504 -3.19 -21.06 -11.80
N ASP A 505 -4.47 -20.80 -12.05
CA ASP A 505 -5.06 -19.47 -12.28
C ASP A 505 -4.74 -18.92 -13.69
N SER A 506 -5.79 -18.56 -14.42
CA SER A 506 -5.70 -18.10 -15.81
C SER A 506 -5.05 -16.73 -15.95
N HIS A 507 -5.23 -15.81 -15.00
CA HIS A 507 -4.66 -14.47 -15.09
C HIS A 507 -3.15 -14.53 -14.84
N ALA A 508 -2.74 -15.33 -13.85
CA ALA A 508 -1.33 -15.65 -13.62
C ALA A 508 -0.69 -16.35 -14.84
N ILE A 509 -1.35 -17.36 -15.42
CA ILE A 509 -0.87 -18.06 -16.63
C ILE A 509 -0.76 -17.09 -17.81
N MET A 510 -1.79 -16.28 -18.11
CA MET A 510 -1.79 -15.38 -19.27
C MET A 510 -0.69 -14.31 -19.17
N ALA A 511 -0.51 -13.71 -17.99
CA ALA A 511 0.59 -12.76 -17.78
C ALA A 511 1.96 -13.43 -17.92
N TYR A 512 2.17 -14.59 -17.30
CA TYR A 512 3.43 -15.34 -17.39
C TYR A 512 3.76 -15.78 -18.82
N LEU A 513 2.77 -16.25 -19.58
CA LEU A 513 2.96 -16.65 -20.98
C LEU A 513 3.32 -15.45 -21.88
N VAL A 514 2.70 -14.29 -21.69
CA VAL A 514 3.06 -13.07 -22.44
C VAL A 514 4.45 -12.57 -22.05
N GLU A 515 4.79 -12.50 -20.75
CA GLU A 515 6.11 -12.00 -20.33
C GLU A 515 7.27 -12.96 -20.67
N LYS A 516 7.00 -14.26 -20.83
CA LYS A 516 8.01 -15.29 -21.17
C LYS A 516 8.15 -15.59 -22.67
N TYR A 517 7.02 -15.65 -23.39
CA TYR A 517 6.97 -16.13 -24.79
C TYR A 517 6.41 -15.08 -25.77
N GLY A 518 5.96 -13.92 -25.30
CA GLY A 518 5.48 -12.83 -26.16
C GLY A 518 6.58 -12.28 -27.07
N LYS A 519 6.23 -12.07 -28.35
CA LYS A 519 7.12 -11.45 -29.35
C LYS A 519 7.39 -9.96 -29.05
N ASP A 520 6.46 -9.34 -28.33
CA ASP A 520 6.55 -8.02 -27.71
C ASP A 520 5.69 -8.02 -26.42
N ASP A 521 5.61 -6.88 -25.72
CA ASP A 521 4.81 -6.72 -24.51
C ASP A 521 3.40 -6.16 -24.75
N SER A 522 2.92 -6.05 -26.00
CA SER A 522 1.66 -5.34 -26.33
C SER A 522 0.43 -5.83 -25.58
N LEU A 523 0.32 -7.15 -25.34
CA LEU A 523 -0.79 -7.77 -24.62
C LEU A 523 -0.71 -7.60 -23.10
N TYR A 524 0.47 -7.29 -22.56
CA TYR A 524 0.72 -7.04 -21.12
C TYR A 524 1.90 -6.03 -20.90
N PRO A 525 1.73 -4.75 -21.28
CA PRO A 525 2.85 -3.82 -21.41
C PRO A 525 3.63 -3.59 -20.12
N LYS A 526 4.91 -3.26 -20.25
CA LYS A 526 5.81 -2.88 -19.14
C LYS A 526 5.60 -1.44 -18.68
N ASP A 527 4.84 -0.64 -19.43
CA ASP A 527 4.35 0.68 -19.00
C ASP A 527 3.46 0.56 -17.76
N LEU A 528 3.82 1.28 -16.70
CA LEU A 528 3.21 1.12 -15.37
C LEU A 528 1.71 1.48 -15.35
N ARG A 529 1.28 2.51 -16.09
CA ARG A 529 -0.13 2.93 -16.10
C ARG A 529 -0.97 1.95 -16.92
N LYS A 530 -0.50 1.52 -18.09
CA LYS A 530 -1.17 0.50 -18.93
C LYS A 530 -1.27 -0.82 -18.17
N ARG A 531 -0.18 -1.27 -17.54
CA ARG A 531 -0.15 -2.49 -16.71
C ARG A 531 -1.13 -2.43 -15.54
N ALA A 532 -1.15 -1.33 -14.79
CA ALA A 532 -2.07 -1.15 -13.67
C ALA A 532 -3.54 -1.19 -14.11
N ILE A 533 -3.88 -0.58 -15.26
CA ILE A 533 -5.23 -0.63 -15.83
C ILE A 533 -5.59 -2.04 -16.33
N ILE A 534 -4.67 -2.78 -16.97
CA ILE A 534 -4.91 -4.18 -17.37
C ILE A 534 -5.13 -5.07 -16.13
N ASN A 535 -4.29 -4.94 -15.11
CA ASN A 535 -4.47 -5.65 -13.83
C ASN A 535 -5.84 -5.31 -13.21
N GLN A 536 -6.24 -4.04 -13.14
CA GLN A 536 -7.55 -3.62 -12.64
C GLN A 536 -8.71 -4.29 -13.42
N ARG A 537 -8.59 -4.49 -14.74
CA ARG A 537 -9.60 -5.21 -15.54
C ARG A 537 -9.60 -6.73 -15.30
N LEU A 538 -8.44 -7.33 -15.03
CA LEU A 538 -8.32 -8.74 -14.63
C LEU A 538 -8.93 -8.97 -13.23
N HIS A 539 -8.59 -8.14 -12.24
CA HIS A 539 -9.17 -8.23 -10.89
C HIS A 539 -10.69 -7.95 -10.88
N PHE A 540 -11.18 -7.04 -11.73
CA PHE A 540 -12.62 -6.89 -12.00
C PHE A 540 -13.27 -8.18 -12.56
N GLU A 541 -12.60 -8.87 -13.48
CA GLU A 541 -13.11 -10.10 -14.08
C GLU A 541 -13.20 -11.24 -13.06
N ASN A 542 -12.14 -11.47 -12.28
CA ASN A 542 -12.09 -12.51 -11.23
C ASN A 542 -12.96 -12.16 -10.01
N GLY A 543 -13.03 -10.88 -9.61
CA GLY A 543 -13.74 -10.44 -8.41
C GLY A 543 -15.24 -10.16 -8.60
N ILE A 544 -15.70 -9.84 -9.82
CA ILE A 544 -17.10 -9.44 -10.08
C ILE A 544 -17.74 -10.31 -11.17
N LEU A 545 -17.17 -10.33 -12.39
CA LEU A 545 -17.84 -10.95 -13.54
C LEU A 545 -17.87 -12.49 -13.45
N PHE A 546 -16.75 -13.11 -13.10
CA PHE A 546 -16.62 -14.57 -12.95
C PHE A 546 -17.48 -15.12 -11.80
N PRO A 547 -17.52 -14.52 -10.58
CA PRO A 547 -18.37 -15.01 -9.49
C PRO A 547 -19.87 -14.85 -9.80
N TYR A 548 -20.29 -13.76 -10.45
CA TYR A 548 -21.68 -13.58 -10.88
C TYR A 548 -22.06 -14.63 -11.95
N THR A 549 -21.14 -14.92 -12.88
CA THR A 549 -21.30 -15.98 -13.87
C THR A 549 -21.44 -17.36 -13.22
N MET A 550 -20.57 -17.71 -12.26
CA MET A 550 -20.64 -18.98 -11.54
C MET A 550 -21.90 -19.10 -10.69
N ALA A 551 -22.38 -18.03 -10.06
CA ALA A 551 -23.61 -18.02 -9.26
C ALA A 551 -24.88 -18.37 -10.08
N ILE A 552 -24.84 -18.27 -11.41
CA ILE A 552 -25.93 -18.62 -12.33
C ILE A 552 -25.65 -19.96 -13.03
N ILE A 553 -24.47 -20.12 -13.65
CA ILE A 553 -24.15 -21.26 -14.51
C ILE A 553 -23.91 -22.55 -13.72
N ARG A 554 -23.32 -22.48 -12.51
CA ARG A 554 -23.09 -23.69 -11.71
C ARG A 554 -24.41 -24.37 -11.30
N PRO A 555 -25.42 -23.65 -10.76
CA PRO A 555 -26.72 -24.24 -10.50
C PRO A 555 -27.39 -24.88 -11.72
N ILE A 556 -27.37 -24.21 -12.88
CA ILE A 556 -27.98 -24.73 -14.12
C ILE A 556 -27.31 -26.04 -14.56
N ILE A 557 -25.97 -26.08 -14.58
CA ILE A 557 -25.23 -27.25 -15.09
C ILE A 557 -25.22 -28.42 -14.09
N TYR A 558 -25.02 -28.16 -12.79
CA TYR A 558 -24.71 -29.20 -11.80
C TYR A 558 -25.84 -29.48 -10.79
N GLU A 559 -26.71 -28.51 -10.52
CA GLU A 559 -27.78 -28.63 -9.50
C GLU A 559 -29.17 -28.78 -10.13
N GLY A 560 -29.31 -28.54 -11.45
CA GLY A 560 -30.52 -28.77 -12.23
C GLY A 560 -31.48 -27.57 -12.30
N GLU A 561 -31.03 -26.39 -11.89
CA GLU A 561 -31.79 -25.14 -11.94
C GLU A 561 -32.24 -24.81 -13.39
N LYS A 562 -33.50 -24.38 -13.54
CA LYS A 562 -34.15 -24.14 -14.85
C LYS A 562 -34.37 -22.66 -15.15
N THR A 563 -34.07 -21.78 -14.20
CA THR A 563 -34.34 -20.35 -14.27
C THR A 563 -33.11 -19.53 -13.90
N VAL A 564 -33.07 -18.26 -14.33
CA VAL A 564 -32.07 -17.30 -13.83
C VAL A 564 -32.73 -16.44 -12.76
N PRO A 565 -32.31 -16.52 -11.48
CA PRO A 565 -32.83 -15.65 -10.43
C PRO A 565 -32.62 -14.18 -10.76
N ARG A 566 -33.67 -13.37 -10.56
CA ARG A 566 -33.69 -11.97 -10.99
C ARG A 566 -32.59 -11.14 -10.35
N ASP A 567 -32.34 -11.33 -9.06
CA ASP A 567 -31.28 -10.66 -8.29
C ASP A 567 -29.88 -10.94 -8.86
N LYS A 568 -29.62 -12.18 -9.30
CA LYS A 568 -28.37 -12.56 -9.96
C LYS A 568 -28.26 -11.94 -11.34
N ALA A 569 -29.34 -11.93 -12.12
CA ALA A 569 -29.37 -11.28 -13.43
C ALA A 569 -29.21 -9.75 -13.33
N ASP A 570 -29.75 -9.11 -12.30
CA ASP A 570 -29.62 -7.67 -12.09
C ASP A 570 -28.17 -7.31 -11.68
N LYS A 571 -27.48 -8.14 -10.90
CA LYS A 571 -26.02 -8.02 -10.65
C LYS A 571 -25.16 -8.19 -11.91
N VAL A 572 -25.54 -9.09 -12.82
CA VAL A 572 -24.88 -9.22 -14.12
C VAL A 572 -25.07 -7.96 -14.98
N ARG A 573 -26.28 -7.38 -15.01
CA ARG A 573 -26.55 -6.11 -15.72
C ARG A 573 -25.75 -4.94 -15.12
N GLU A 574 -25.60 -4.90 -13.80
CA GLU A 574 -24.71 -3.95 -13.12
C GLU A 574 -23.25 -4.12 -13.60
N ALA A 575 -22.74 -5.35 -13.65
CA ALA A 575 -21.39 -5.63 -14.15
C ALA A 575 -21.21 -5.22 -15.62
N TYR A 576 -22.22 -5.41 -16.48
CA TYR A 576 -22.22 -4.90 -17.86
C TYR A 576 -22.15 -3.36 -17.89
N SER A 577 -22.83 -2.66 -16.97
CA SER A 577 -22.78 -1.19 -16.88
C SER A 577 -21.40 -0.65 -16.45
N PHE A 578 -20.64 -1.41 -15.66
CA PHE A 578 -19.24 -1.07 -15.37
C PHE A 578 -18.36 -1.24 -16.60
N LEU A 579 -18.55 -2.32 -17.38
CA LEU A 579 -17.79 -2.54 -18.61
C LEU A 579 -18.10 -1.49 -19.70
N GLU A 580 -19.36 -1.07 -19.81
CA GLU A 580 -19.76 0.03 -20.70
C GLU A 580 -18.99 1.33 -20.37
N LYS A 581 -18.87 1.69 -19.09
CA LYS A 581 -18.04 2.81 -18.63
C LYS A 581 -16.54 2.60 -18.87
N PHE A 582 -16.03 1.37 -18.76
CA PHE A 582 -14.62 1.08 -19.07
C PHE A 582 -14.30 1.28 -20.55
N LEU A 583 -15.26 1.01 -21.44
CA LEU A 583 -15.16 1.17 -22.90
C LEU A 583 -15.53 2.58 -23.39
N GLU A 584 -16.03 3.46 -22.53
CA GLU A 584 -16.36 4.84 -22.90
C GLU A 584 -15.11 5.56 -23.45
N GLY A 585 -15.23 6.05 -24.69
CA GLY A 585 -14.14 6.68 -25.44
C GLY A 585 -13.01 5.77 -25.93
N LYS A 586 -13.11 4.43 -25.79
CA LYS A 586 -12.00 3.48 -26.04
C LYS A 586 -12.37 2.34 -26.98
N ASN A 587 -11.33 1.70 -27.53
CA ASN A 587 -11.49 0.54 -28.41
C ASN A 587 -11.48 -0.80 -27.64
N TRP A 588 -10.75 -0.87 -26.53
CA TRP A 588 -10.50 -2.10 -25.76
C TRP A 588 -10.66 -1.84 -24.26
N VAL A 589 -10.89 -2.88 -23.45
CA VAL A 589 -11.31 -2.73 -22.04
C VAL A 589 -10.28 -2.00 -21.17
N ALA A 590 -9.01 -2.03 -21.59
CA ALA A 590 -7.89 -1.40 -20.91
C ALA A 590 -7.34 -0.13 -21.61
N GLY A 591 -7.85 0.25 -22.80
CA GLY A 591 -7.39 1.42 -23.54
C GLY A 591 -7.44 1.27 -25.07
N ASP A 592 -6.37 1.73 -25.73
CA ASP A 592 -6.30 1.87 -27.20
C ASP A 592 -5.75 0.63 -27.92
N ALA A 593 -5.14 -0.31 -27.18
CA ALA A 593 -4.64 -1.59 -27.67
C ALA A 593 -5.33 -2.77 -26.97
N VAL A 594 -5.46 -3.90 -27.67
CA VAL A 594 -6.01 -5.14 -27.14
C VAL A 594 -5.05 -5.79 -26.15
N SER A 595 -5.59 -6.41 -25.10
CA SER A 595 -4.84 -6.93 -23.96
C SER A 595 -5.34 -8.29 -23.47
N ILE A 596 -4.59 -8.96 -22.58
CA ILE A 596 -5.08 -10.18 -21.91
C ILE A 596 -6.35 -9.95 -21.07
N ALA A 597 -6.65 -8.71 -20.68
CA ALA A 597 -7.91 -8.37 -20.02
C ALA A 597 -9.11 -8.45 -20.98
N ASP A 598 -8.95 -8.07 -22.25
CA ASP A 598 -10.00 -8.26 -23.26
C ASP A 598 -10.30 -9.75 -23.45
N PHE A 599 -9.25 -10.59 -23.44
CA PHE A 599 -9.37 -12.04 -23.61
C PHE A 599 -10.10 -12.71 -22.44
N SER A 600 -9.86 -12.25 -21.21
CA SER A 600 -10.60 -12.75 -20.05
C SER A 600 -12.05 -12.28 -20.04
N ILE A 601 -12.28 -10.97 -20.17
CA ILE A 601 -13.63 -10.39 -20.06
C ILE A 601 -14.54 -10.89 -21.20
N ILE A 602 -14.04 -11.07 -22.44
CA ILE A 602 -14.88 -11.58 -23.53
C ILE A 602 -15.32 -13.03 -23.29
N SER A 603 -14.48 -13.84 -22.62
CA SER A 603 -14.81 -15.23 -22.33
C SER A 603 -15.99 -15.34 -21.36
N SER A 604 -16.00 -14.52 -20.30
CA SER A 604 -17.07 -14.50 -19.30
C SER A 604 -18.32 -13.78 -19.81
N ILE A 605 -18.20 -12.63 -20.49
CA ILE A 605 -19.34 -11.94 -21.14
C ILE A 605 -20.04 -12.85 -22.14
N THR A 606 -19.30 -13.52 -23.04
CA THR A 606 -19.95 -14.34 -24.08
C THR A 606 -20.62 -15.59 -23.52
N THR A 607 -20.09 -16.19 -22.44
CA THR A 607 -20.81 -17.24 -21.70
C THR A 607 -22.10 -16.70 -21.06
N MET A 608 -22.09 -15.46 -20.57
CA MET A 608 -23.21 -14.88 -19.84
C MET A 608 -24.33 -14.33 -20.75
N ASP A 609 -23.99 -13.83 -21.93
CA ASP A 609 -24.95 -13.38 -22.96
C ASP A 609 -25.96 -14.48 -23.37
N VAL A 610 -25.59 -15.76 -23.19
CA VAL A 610 -26.48 -16.93 -23.41
C VAL A 610 -27.70 -16.95 -22.47
N VAL A 611 -27.58 -16.41 -21.25
CA VAL A 611 -28.61 -16.50 -20.19
C VAL A 611 -29.06 -15.16 -19.62
N VAL A 612 -28.21 -14.13 -19.72
CA VAL A 612 -28.52 -12.73 -19.41
C VAL A 612 -27.96 -11.89 -20.57
N PRO A 613 -28.73 -11.73 -21.67
CA PRO A 613 -28.25 -11.02 -22.86
C PRO A 613 -27.84 -9.57 -22.58
N VAL A 614 -26.83 -9.10 -23.30
CA VAL A 614 -26.38 -7.69 -23.27
C VAL A 614 -27.41 -6.81 -23.98
N ASP A 615 -28.06 -5.90 -23.25
CA ASP A 615 -29.01 -4.96 -23.84
C ASP A 615 -28.29 -3.91 -24.70
N THR A 616 -28.56 -3.97 -26.01
CA THR A 616 -27.95 -3.12 -27.03
C THR A 616 -28.26 -1.63 -26.87
N LYS A 617 -29.28 -1.26 -26.09
CA LYS A 617 -29.65 0.13 -25.80
C LYS A 617 -28.86 0.73 -24.64
N THR A 618 -28.51 -0.08 -23.64
CA THR A 618 -27.81 0.37 -22.42
C THR A 618 -26.32 0.08 -22.46
N CYS A 619 -25.87 -0.90 -23.25
CA CYS A 619 -24.47 -1.29 -23.40
C CYS A 619 -23.95 -1.24 -24.86
N PRO A 620 -24.14 -0.14 -25.62
CA PRO A 620 -23.75 -0.04 -27.03
C PRO A 620 -22.22 -0.13 -27.26
N ASN A 621 -21.38 0.32 -26.34
CA ASN A 621 -19.92 0.18 -26.46
C ASN A 621 -19.48 -1.27 -26.20
N VAL A 622 -20.08 -1.98 -25.24
CA VAL A 622 -19.88 -3.44 -25.05
C VAL A 622 -20.21 -4.21 -26.33
N VAL A 623 -21.39 -3.96 -26.93
CA VAL A 623 -21.80 -4.62 -28.19
C VAL A 623 -20.86 -4.28 -29.36
N SER A 624 -20.34 -3.06 -29.40
CA SER A 624 -19.36 -2.63 -30.41
C SER A 624 -17.98 -3.28 -30.20
N TRP A 625 -17.56 -3.48 -28.95
CA TRP A 625 -16.32 -4.16 -28.58
C TRP A 625 -16.40 -5.67 -28.82
N ILE A 626 -17.52 -6.34 -28.55
CA ILE A 626 -17.75 -7.75 -28.93
C ILE A 626 -17.51 -7.91 -30.44
N LYS A 627 -18.10 -7.03 -31.26
CA LYS A 627 -17.91 -7.00 -32.74
C LYS A 627 -16.51 -6.58 -33.21
N ARG A 628 -15.64 -6.12 -32.30
CA ARG A 628 -14.19 -5.97 -32.55
C ARG A 628 -13.44 -7.25 -32.17
N MET A 629 -13.75 -7.85 -31.02
CA MET A 629 -13.20 -9.15 -30.58
C MET A 629 -13.46 -10.26 -31.59
N GLU A 630 -14.67 -10.36 -32.15
CA GLU A 630 -15.07 -11.35 -33.17
C GLU A 630 -14.21 -11.35 -34.44
N LYS A 631 -13.45 -10.27 -34.69
CA LYS A 631 -12.60 -10.10 -35.89
C LYS A 631 -11.13 -10.41 -35.63
N LEU A 632 -10.74 -10.74 -34.39
CA LEU A 632 -9.36 -11.05 -34.03
C LEU A 632 -9.02 -12.49 -34.44
N PRO A 633 -7.81 -12.76 -34.97
CA PRO A 633 -7.48 -14.06 -35.58
C PRO A 633 -7.49 -15.23 -34.59
N TYR A 634 -7.38 -14.96 -33.29
CA TYR A 634 -7.41 -15.95 -32.20
C TYR A 634 -8.79 -16.13 -31.56
N TYR A 635 -9.80 -15.31 -31.89
CA TYR A 635 -11.15 -15.36 -31.28
C TYR A 635 -11.86 -16.70 -31.49
N ASP A 636 -11.49 -17.45 -32.52
CA ASP A 636 -12.02 -18.79 -32.80
C ASP A 636 -11.83 -19.79 -31.64
N GLU A 637 -10.78 -19.64 -30.81
CA GLU A 637 -10.62 -20.45 -29.59
C GLU A 637 -11.71 -20.14 -28.54
N ASN A 638 -12.18 -18.89 -28.43
CA ASN A 638 -13.35 -18.53 -27.64
C ASN A 638 -14.63 -19.07 -28.27
N LYS A 639 -14.82 -18.89 -29.58
CA LYS A 639 -16.02 -19.35 -30.28
C LYS A 639 -16.23 -20.87 -30.12
N LYS A 640 -15.21 -21.69 -30.38
CA LYS A 640 -15.27 -23.16 -30.26
C LYS A 640 -15.75 -23.63 -28.89
N GLY A 641 -15.28 -23.00 -27.81
CA GLY A 641 -15.70 -23.35 -26.46
C GLY A 641 -17.02 -22.68 -26.01
N LEU A 642 -17.35 -21.52 -26.58
CA LEU A 642 -18.64 -20.87 -26.38
C LEU A 642 -19.78 -21.69 -26.97
N ASP A 643 -19.60 -22.22 -28.18
CA ASP A 643 -20.61 -23.06 -28.83
C ASP A 643 -20.85 -24.36 -28.04
N GLN A 644 -19.80 -24.93 -27.44
CA GLN A 644 -19.92 -26.05 -26.49
C GLN A 644 -20.69 -25.69 -25.20
N ILE A 645 -20.34 -24.59 -24.51
CA ILE A 645 -21.04 -24.25 -23.26
C ILE A 645 -22.49 -23.82 -23.52
N ARG A 646 -22.78 -23.19 -24.67
CA ARG A 646 -24.14 -22.86 -25.09
C ARG A 646 -24.98 -24.12 -25.25
N GLN A 647 -24.49 -25.15 -25.95
CA GLN A 647 -25.21 -26.43 -26.07
C GLN A 647 -25.50 -27.04 -24.69
N ILE A 648 -24.51 -27.09 -23.80
CA ILE A 648 -24.69 -27.63 -22.44
C ILE A 648 -25.76 -26.84 -21.66
N ILE A 649 -25.75 -25.51 -21.74
CA ILE A 649 -26.76 -24.66 -21.08
C ILE A 649 -28.16 -24.88 -21.69
N GLU A 650 -28.27 -24.89 -23.02
CA GLU A 650 -29.55 -25.13 -23.73
C GLU A 650 -30.11 -26.54 -23.49
N GLU A 651 -29.27 -27.55 -23.29
CA GLU A 651 -29.69 -28.90 -22.88
C GLU A 651 -30.10 -28.96 -21.40
N LYS A 652 -29.49 -28.15 -20.54
CA LYS A 652 -29.80 -28.09 -19.11
C LYS A 652 -31.04 -27.27 -18.78
N LEU A 653 -31.41 -26.29 -19.61
CA LEU A 653 -32.61 -25.46 -19.45
C LEU A 653 -33.90 -26.09 -20.04
N LYS A 654 -33.79 -27.17 -20.84
CA LYS A 654 -34.92 -28.00 -21.31
C LYS A 654 -35.43 -28.92 -20.21
#